data_AF-A0A7W1LY20-F1
#
_entry.id   AF-A0A7W1LY20-F1
#
_cell.length_a   1.000
_cell.length_b   1.000
_cell.length_c   1.000
_cell.angle_alpha   90.00
_cell.angle_beta   90.00
_cell.angle_gamma   90.00
#
_symmetry.space_group_name_H-M   'P 1'
#
loop_
_entity.id
_entity.type
_entity.pdbx_description
1 polymer ?
#
loop_
_entity_poly.entity_id
_entity_poly.type
_entity_poly.pdbx_seq_one_letter_code
_entity_poly.pdbx_strand_id
1 'polypeptide(L)'
;FKATPASTSVYATWRWGIAAALIVGFILSAMLVFQRFSSGAARAIVIQAQGPIFRVSGTESRALAVGEEIPRDEKIRTAKDAYAVLRLEDGSLVETKERSELSVSENSQGVTIHLDRGNVIVQAAKQRERHLYVATPDSLVSVTGTIFAVNSGTKGSRVSVVEGEVHVNHAGDERVLHPGDQTTTQASLERVPIQDEIAWSRNAPQYGKLLADLASLRKEVDQKVSQPEARFSTRFLNLLPEGTVLYAALPNLSATLSESHKIMQDRINQNPALREWWEKEQVNEHGGIRLDQMIGQIREFGEYLGAEIAASAEMNEKGAPDNFLVLGELKNSEGFRPYLEQKIKAINLLAKNGPAVRIVDDPLSIATTAATSPATSDPKLPKEILIWIQKDFFAVAPKIEQLQRLQQTVQSGGGSPFAATPFYARISEVYREGAGLVVAADLEKIISRAVRDSEKSKEDAVRTEGYRKLGLLDLKTFIVEQKEADGHTQSRASLTFNEGRRGITSWLAAPGPMGALEYVSPDANVATAFVVKEPTALVDDLLGFMETASPDLRKNLQEMESKQGINIRDDFAAPLGGEFAFAIDGPILPTPSWKMVFEVYDQARLQQSFERVVEQLNQWAAREGKAGLQWERNESGGRTFYALKSGTLGLEVHYAYADGYLIAAPSRALVDRAIRYRESGYTLLRSPRFTAQLPADGNANFSAVFYHDLAPLLEPLAERIAKSKSLPEEQQEALKSIGASTPPTLAYAYAQGDRIILASNTEGGPFGLSPSSLLGLPNAFAMQHIMHEAMGGKNVKP
;
A
#
# COMPACT_ATOMS: atom_id res chain seq x y z
N PHE A 1 -93.42 15.35 -65.61
CA PHE A 1 -93.13 15.11 -64.19
C PHE A 1 -91.77 14.41 -64.13
N LYS A 2 -90.60 15.02 -63.86
CA LYS A 2 -90.12 15.72 -62.63
C LYS A 2 -90.61 15.00 -61.35
N ALA A 3 -89.78 14.57 -60.38
CA ALA A 3 -88.34 14.73 -60.19
C ALA A 3 -87.81 13.77 -59.11
N THR A 4 -86.61 13.23 -59.36
CA THR A 4 -85.39 13.04 -58.51
C THR A 4 -85.34 12.39 -57.10
N PRO A 5 -84.17 11.80 -56.72
CA PRO A 5 -83.99 10.81 -55.63
C PRO A 5 -82.99 11.23 -54.51
N ALA A 6 -82.87 10.42 -53.43
CA ALA A 6 -81.75 10.30 -52.48
C ALA A 6 -82.12 9.24 -51.39
N SER A 7 -81.27 8.51 -50.66
CA SER A 7 -79.88 8.05 -50.75
C SER A 7 -79.67 7.01 -49.61
N THR A 8 -78.88 5.99 -49.91
CA THR A 8 -78.14 5.00 -49.08
C THR A 8 -77.84 5.20 -47.58
N SER A 9 -77.77 4.03 -46.88
CA SER A 9 -76.76 3.56 -45.88
C SER A 9 -76.98 3.82 -44.38
N VAL A 10 -77.44 2.80 -43.62
CA VAL A 10 -77.50 2.80 -42.13
C VAL A 10 -76.72 1.65 -41.45
N TYR A 11 -76.16 0.66 -42.14
CA TYR A 11 -75.54 -0.50 -41.47
C TYR A 11 -74.02 -0.39 -41.18
N ALA A 12 -73.38 0.75 -41.47
CA ALA A 12 -71.92 0.91 -41.33
C ALA A 12 -71.45 1.54 -40.01
N THR A 13 -72.30 2.18 -39.20
CA THR A 13 -71.84 3.01 -38.05
C THR A 13 -71.69 2.25 -36.72
N TRP A 14 -72.35 1.10 -36.54
CA TRP A 14 -72.26 0.34 -35.27
C TRP A 14 -71.04 -0.58 -35.14
N ARG A 15 -70.48 -1.08 -36.26
CA ARG A 15 -69.28 -1.93 -36.25
C ARG A 15 -68.00 -1.16 -35.93
N TRP A 16 -67.92 0.12 -36.29
CA TRP A 16 -66.77 0.98 -35.95
C TRP A 16 -66.86 1.54 -34.52
N GLY A 17 -68.06 1.69 -33.96
CA GLY A 17 -68.23 2.13 -32.57
C GLY A 17 -67.73 1.12 -31.54
N ILE A 18 -67.99 -0.18 -31.76
CA ILE A 18 -67.52 -1.25 -30.86
C ILE A 18 -66.01 -1.47 -31.01
N ALA A 19 -65.47 -1.39 -32.24
CA ALA A 19 -64.03 -1.45 -32.47
C ALA A 19 -63.29 -0.26 -31.82
N ALA A 20 -63.84 0.96 -31.94
CA ALA A 20 -63.26 2.14 -31.29
C ALA A 20 -63.33 2.05 -29.75
N ALA A 21 -64.43 1.56 -29.17
CA ALA A 21 -64.54 1.38 -27.72
C ALA A 21 -63.59 0.30 -27.18
N LEU A 22 -63.37 -0.80 -27.92
CA LEU A 22 -62.41 -1.84 -27.56
C LEU A 22 -60.97 -1.37 -27.73
N ILE A 23 -60.65 -0.55 -28.74
CA ILE A 23 -59.33 0.03 -28.93
C ILE A 23 -59.04 1.07 -27.84
N VAL A 24 -60.00 1.95 -27.53
CA VAL A 24 -59.85 2.94 -26.45
C VAL A 24 -59.78 2.25 -25.09
N GLY A 25 -60.58 1.20 -24.88
CA GLY A 25 -60.49 0.35 -23.69
C GLY A 25 -59.15 -0.37 -23.58
N PHE A 26 -58.63 -0.94 -24.67
CA PHE A 26 -57.33 -1.60 -24.70
C PHE A 26 -56.18 -0.60 -24.55
N ILE A 27 -56.27 0.60 -25.12
CA ILE A 27 -55.29 1.68 -24.96
C ILE A 27 -55.33 2.21 -23.52
N LEU A 28 -56.50 2.42 -22.93
CA LEU A 28 -56.62 2.85 -21.52
C LEU A 28 -56.14 1.77 -20.57
N SER A 29 -56.44 0.50 -20.85
CA SER A 29 -55.98 -0.66 -20.07
C SER A 29 -54.48 -0.85 -20.21
N ALA A 30 -53.96 -0.78 -21.44
CA ALA A 30 -52.53 -0.84 -21.73
C ALA A 30 -51.81 0.38 -21.15
N MET A 31 -52.41 1.57 -21.13
CA MET A 31 -51.87 2.77 -20.50
C MET A 31 -51.89 2.67 -18.98
N LEU A 32 -52.93 2.07 -18.37
CA LEU A 32 -52.98 1.79 -16.93
C LEU A 32 -52.00 0.69 -16.52
N VAL A 33 -51.85 -0.36 -17.34
CA VAL A 33 -50.85 -1.42 -17.14
C VAL A 33 -49.44 -0.89 -17.41
N PHE A 34 -49.24 -0.03 -18.41
CA PHE A 34 -47.97 0.64 -18.68
C PHE A 34 -47.65 1.70 -17.62
N GLN A 35 -48.64 2.34 -17.00
CA GLN A 35 -48.45 3.20 -15.81
C GLN A 35 -48.18 2.39 -14.53
N ARG A 36 -48.66 1.15 -14.46
CA ARG A 36 -48.44 0.23 -13.34
C ARG A 36 -47.15 -0.60 -13.48
N PHE A 37 -46.64 -0.76 -14.71
CA PHE A 37 -45.34 -1.33 -15.07
C PHE A 37 -44.26 -0.28 -15.37
N SER A 38 -44.62 1.00 -15.59
CA SER A 38 -43.72 2.13 -15.40
C SER A 38 -43.66 2.38 -13.90
N SER A 39 -42.81 1.60 -13.24
CA SER A 39 -42.40 1.84 -11.86
C SER A 39 -42.11 3.33 -11.67
N GLY A 40 -42.88 3.94 -10.77
CA GLY A 40 -42.78 5.35 -10.41
C GLY A 40 -41.33 5.73 -10.10
N ALA A 41 -40.96 6.89 -10.60
CA ALA A 41 -39.64 7.49 -10.49
C ALA A 41 -39.19 7.68 -9.04
N ALA A 42 -38.23 6.87 -8.55
CA ALA A 42 -37.27 7.38 -7.57
C ALA A 42 -36.02 7.79 -8.32
N ARG A 43 -35.68 9.07 -8.19
CA ARG A 43 -34.67 9.76 -8.96
C ARG A 43 -33.70 10.38 -7.98
N ALA A 44 -32.42 10.06 -8.12
CA ALA A 44 -31.39 10.92 -7.58
C ALA A 44 -31.10 12.03 -8.61
N ILE A 45 -30.88 13.26 -8.16
CA ILE A 45 -30.50 14.37 -9.03
C ILE A 45 -29.13 14.86 -8.60
N VAL A 46 -28.20 15.00 -9.55
CA VAL A 46 -26.93 15.67 -9.28
C VAL A 46 -27.20 17.15 -9.07
N ILE A 47 -27.25 17.62 -7.82
CA ILE A 47 -27.51 19.03 -7.54
C ILE A 47 -26.23 19.87 -7.57
N GLN A 48 -25.08 19.24 -7.32
CA GLN A 48 -23.78 19.88 -7.40
C GLN A 48 -22.72 18.87 -7.84
N ALA A 49 -21.74 19.34 -8.62
CA ALA A 49 -20.58 18.58 -9.01
C ALA A 49 -19.33 19.49 -9.02
N GLN A 50 -18.20 18.94 -8.63
CA GLN A 50 -16.87 19.48 -8.85
C GLN A 50 -16.08 18.36 -9.50
N GLY A 51 -15.51 18.59 -10.68
CA GLY A 51 -14.83 17.52 -11.44
C GLY A 51 -15.79 16.52 -12.12
N PRO A 52 -15.24 15.52 -12.84
CA PRO A 52 -16.03 14.58 -13.64
C PRO A 52 -16.81 13.56 -12.79
N ILE A 53 -18.07 13.33 -13.16
CA ILE A 53 -18.92 12.27 -12.62
C ILE A 53 -19.35 11.40 -13.79
N PHE A 54 -19.36 10.09 -13.60
CA PHE A 54 -19.73 9.12 -14.62
C PHE A 54 -20.92 8.29 -14.17
N ARG A 55 -21.75 7.92 -15.13
CA ARG A 55 -22.77 6.90 -15.05
C ARG A 55 -22.20 5.64 -15.66
N VAL A 56 -22.11 4.58 -14.87
CA VAL A 56 -21.55 3.29 -15.27
C VAL A 56 -22.70 2.31 -15.42
N SER A 57 -22.94 1.83 -16.64
CA SER A 57 -23.99 0.86 -16.96
C SER A 57 -23.40 -0.28 -17.76
N GLY A 58 -23.20 -1.43 -17.10
CA GLY A 58 -22.69 -2.66 -17.73
C GLY A 58 -21.38 -2.45 -18.51
N THR A 59 -21.51 -2.19 -19.81
CA THR A 59 -20.42 -2.04 -20.78
C THR A 59 -20.11 -0.59 -21.18
N GLU A 60 -20.80 0.41 -20.61
CA GLU A 60 -20.58 1.82 -20.96
C GLU A 60 -20.37 2.71 -19.73
N SER A 61 -19.52 3.72 -19.88
CA SER A 61 -19.30 4.81 -18.92
C SER A 61 -19.58 6.14 -19.62
N ARG A 62 -20.51 6.93 -19.09
CA ARG A 62 -20.92 8.22 -19.68
C ARG A 62 -20.82 9.34 -18.65
N ALA A 63 -20.26 10.48 -19.03
CA ALA A 63 -20.23 11.66 -18.15
C ALA A 63 -21.65 12.16 -17.79
N LEU A 64 -21.85 12.51 -16.52
CA LEU A 64 -23.06 13.09 -15.96
C LEU A 64 -22.91 14.58 -15.74
N ALA A 65 -23.94 15.35 -16.08
CA ALA A 65 -23.99 16.79 -15.83
C ALA A 65 -24.77 17.14 -14.55
N VAL A 66 -24.51 18.32 -13.99
CA VAL A 66 -25.33 18.88 -12.91
C VAL A 66 -26.75 19.12 -13.43
N GLY A 67 -27.74 18.72 -12.63
CA GLY A 67 -29.17 18.78 -12.97
C GLY A 67 -29.69 17.54 -13.68
N GLU A 68 -28.83 16.60 -14.07
CA GLU A 68 -29.24 15.33 -14.68
C GLU A 68 -29.86 14.40 -13.64
N GLU A 69 -30.94 13.73 -14.03
CA GLU A 69 -31.61 12.72 -13.21
C GLU A 69 -30.92 11.37 -13.41
N ILE A 70 -30.73 10.66 -12.31
CA ILE A 70 -30.12 9.34 -12.31
C ILE A 70 -31.21 8.29 -12.08
N PRO A 71 -31.39 7.35 -13.03
CA PRO A 71 -32.31 6.23 -12.88
C PRO A 71 -31.97 5.32 -11.69
N ARG A 72 -32.96 4.57 -11.22
CA ARG A 72 -32.75 3.54 -10.20
C ARG A 72 -31.75 2.50 -10.68
N ASP A 73 -30.99 1.96 -9.74
CA ASP A 73 -30.05 0.85 -9.94
C ASP A 73 -28.90 1.14 -10.93
N GLU A 74 -28.79 2.38 -11.45
CA GLU A 74 -27.64 2.81 -12.24
C GLU A 74 -26.49 3.25 -11.31
N LYS A 75 -25.28 2.81 -11.62
CA LYS A 75 -24.09 3.15 -10.86
C LYS A 75 -23.59 4.53 -11.25
N ILE A 76 -23.25 5.31 -10.23
CA ILE A 76 -22.63 6.63 -10.34
C ILE A 76 -21.22 6.50 -9.80
N ARG A 77 -20.23 7.03 -10.53
CA ARG A 77 -18.84 7.06 -10.11
C ARG A 77 -18.28 8.47 -10.14
N THR A 78 -17.72 8.92 -9.03
CA THR A 78 -16.93 10.15 -8.99
C THR A 78 -15.49 9.85 -9.42
N ALA A 79 -14.94 10.67 -10.32
CA ALA A 79 -13.54 10.56 -10.69
C ALA A 79 -12.60 10.96 -9.53
N LYS A 80 -11.30 10.85 -9.75
CA LYS A 80 -10.32 11.51 -8.89
C LYS A 80 -10.51 13.03 -8.88
N ASP A 81 -10.28 13.66 -7.74
CA ASP A 81 -10.44 15.10 -7.47
C ASP A 81 -11.87 15.59 -7.75
N ALA A 82 -12.84 14.66 -7.86
CA ALA A 82 -14.24 14.95 -8.14
C ALA A 82 -15.12 14.73 -6.92
N TYR A 83 -16.12 15.59 -6.75
CA TYR A 83 -17.04 15.58 -5.63
C TYR A 83 -18.45 15.83 -6.16
N ALA A 84 -19.43 15.12 -5.62
CA ALA A 84 -20.83 15.26 -6.03
C ALA A 84 -21.71 15.49 -4.81
N VAL A 85 -22.83 16.19 -5.00
CA VAL A 85 -23.94 16.17 -4.06
C VAL A 85 -25.17 15.69 -4.81
N LEU A 86 -25.72 14.59 -4.35
CA LEU A 86 -26.93 13.99 -4.89
C LEU A 86 -28.10 14.34 -3.97
N ARG A 87 -29.22 14.75 -4.56
CA ARG A 87 -30.49 14.87 -3.85
C ARG A 87 -31.37 13.69 -4.23
N LEU A 88 -31.76 12.92 -3.24
CA LEU A 88 -32.66 11.78 -3.39
C LEU A 88 -34.12 12.26 -3.42
N GLU A 89 -35.03 11.39 -3.87
CA GLU A 89 -36.45 11.71 -4.00
C GLU A 89 -37.10 12.06 -2.65
N ASP A 90 -36.63 11.41 -1.59
CA ASP A 90 -37.09 11.64 -0.21
C ASP A 90 -36.58 12.96 0.40
N GLY A 91 -35.79 13.72 -0.34
CA GLY A 91 -35.16 14.98 0.08
C GLY A 91 -33.83 14.81 0.81
N SER A 92 -33.36 13.58 1.02
CA SER A 92 -32.04 13.30 1.60
C SER A 92 -30.93 13.81 0.69
N LEU A 93 -29.85 14.31 1.28
CA LEU A 93 -28.66 14.75 0.56
C LEU A 93 -27.51 13.78 0.79
N VAL A 94 -26.81 13.44 -0.28
CA VAL A 94 -25.64 12.54 -0.26
C VAL A 94 -24.48 13.30 -0.84
N GLU A 95 -23.53 13.72 0.01
CA GLU A 95 -22.22 14.20 -0.43
C GLU A 95 -21.36 12.98 -0.76
N THR A 96 -20.78 12.94 -1.95
CA THR A 96 -19.97 11.82 -2.46
C THR A 96 -18.55 12.30 -2.70
N LYS A 97 -17.58 11.67 -2.04
CA LYS A 97 -16.14 11.95 -2.19
C LYS A 97 -15.62 11.43 -3.53
N GLU A 98 -14.44 11.87 -3.95
CA GLU A 98 -13.71 11.29 -5.09
C GLU A 98 -13.60 9.76 -5.01
N ARG A 99 -13.54 9.11 -6.19
CA ARG A 99 -13.38 7.65 -6.31
C ARG A 99 -14.42 6.82 -5.57
N SER A 100 -15.63 7.34 -5.47
CA SER A 100 -16.76 6.63 -4.89
C SER A 100 -17.66 6.09 -5.98
N GLU A 101 -18.19 4.88 -5.76
CA GLU A 101 -19.19 4.26 -6.61
C GLU A 101 -20.42 3.94 -5.78
N LEU A 102 -21.58 4.42 -6.22
CA LEU A 102 -22.84 4.15 -5.57
C LEU A 102 -23.98 4.01 -6.56
N SER A 103 -25.04 3.30 -6.17
CA SER A 103 -26.32 3.30 -6.86
C SER A 103 -27.46 3.52 -5.87
N VAL A 104 -28.64 3.85 -6.36
CA VAL A 104 -29.82 4.11 -5.52
C VAL A 104 -30.96 3.23 -5.97
N SER A 105 -31.55 2.52 -5.02
CA SER A 105 -32.76 1.72 -5.21
C SER A 105 -33.84 2.17 -4.22
N GLU A 106 -35.10 1.88 -4.50
CA GLU A 106 -36.19 2.13 -3.56
C GLU A 106 -37.16 0.95 -3.57
N ASN A 107 -37.58 0.52 -2.38
CA ASN A 107 -38.60 -0.50 -2.17
C ASN A 107 -39.67 0.01 -1.18
N SER A 108 -40.60 -0.87 -0.77
CA SER A 108 -41.66 -0.51 0.19
C SER A 108 -41.15 -0.10 1.58
N GLN A 109 -39.94 -0.51 1.97
CA GLN A 109 -39.34 -0.21 3.27
C GLN A 109 -38.58 1.14 3.27
N GLY A 110 -38.19 1.64 2.11
CA GLY A 110 -37.51 2.92 1.96
C GLY A 110 -36.53 2.97 0.79
N VAL A 111 -35.65 3.98 0.84
CA VAL A 111 -34.60 4.21 -0.14
C VAL A 111 -33.31 3.55 0.35
N THR A 112 -32.62 2.82 -0.52
CA THR A 112 -31.32 2.21 -0.23
C THR A 112 -30.26 2.79 -1.16
N ILE A 113 -29.23 3.38 -0.57
CA ILE A 113 -27.99 3.77 -1.23
C ILE A 113 -27.05 2.56 -1.16
N HIS A 114 -26.76 1.93 -2.30
CA HIS A 114 -25.76 0.88 -2.38
C HIS A 114 -24.40 1.54 -2.63
N LEU A 115 -23.56 1.61 -1.60
CA LEU A 115 -22.21 2.14 -1.66
C LEU A 115 -21.23 1.00 -1.93
N ASP A 116 -20.93 0.76 -3.20
CA ASP A 116 -20.01 -0.29 -3.63
C ASP A 116 -18.60 0.01 -3.11
N ARG A 117 -18.16 1.27 -3.18
CA ARG A 117 -16.87 1.74 -2.65
C ARG A 117 -16.81 3.26 -2.47
N GLY A 118 -15.84 3.73 -1.69
CA GLY A 118 -15.55 5.15 -1.48
C GLY A 118 -16.18 5.70 -0.21
N ASN A 119 -16.42 7.01 -0.15
CA ASN A 119 -16.86 7.70 1.06
C ASN A 119 -18.03 8.63 0.75
N VAL A 120 -19.09 8.52 1.54
CA VAL A 120 -20.27 9.38 1.46
C VAL A 120 -20.62 9.96 2.82
N ILE A 121 -21.12 11.19 2.82
CA ILE A 121 -21.79 11.79 3.97
C ILE A 121 -23.27 11.93 3.60
N VAL A 122 -24.11 11.34 4.43
CA VAL A 122 -25.55 11.30 4.22
C VAL A 122 -26.23 12.19 5.24
N GLN A 123 -26.96 13.16 4.74
CA GLN A 123 -27.91 13.96 5.51
C GLN A 123 -29.31 13.42 5.19
N ALA A 124 -29.77 12.49 6.03
CA ALA A 124 -31.05 11.81 5.82
C ALA A 124 -32.22 12.75 6.19
N ALA A 125 -33.23 12.82 5.32
CA ALA A 125 -34.46 13.53 5.62
C ALA A 125 -35.23 12.82 6.74
N LYS A 126 -35.96 13.59 7.59
CA LYS A 126 -36.84 13.02 8.61
C LYS A 126 -38.05 12.36 7.93
N GLN A 127 -38.23 11.07 8.16
CA GLN A 127 -39.35 10.26 7.65
C GLN A 127 -40.16 9.68 8.81
N ARG A 128 -41.46 9.44 8.62
CA ARG A 128 -42.36 8.93 9.68
C ARG A 128 -42.53 7.41 9.69
N GLU A 129 -42.50 6.77 8.52
CA GLU A 129 -42.78 5.33 8.37
C GLU A 129 -41.72 4.58 7.54
N ARG A 130 -40.89 5.30 6.79
CA ARG A 130 -39.83 4.74 5.93
C ARG A 130 -38.47 5.09 6.51
N HIS A 131 -37.47 4.28 6.17
CA HIS A 131 -36.09 4.48 6.59
C HIS A 131 -35.20 4.72 5.38
N LEU A 132 -34.11 5.45 5.57
CA LEU A 132 -33.02 5.48 4.59
C LEU A 132 -32.02 4.39 4.98
N TYR A 133 -31.57 3.64 3.99
CA TYR A 133 -30.55 2.61 4.15
C TYR A 133 -29.29 2.97 3.37
N VAL A 134 -28.13 2.67 3.93
CA VAL A 134 -26.85 2.62 3.21
C VAL A 134 -26.32 1.20 3.29
N ALA A 135 -26.28 0.51 2.16
CA ALA A 135 -25.73 -0.83 2.05
C ALA A 135 -24.30 -0.75 1.53
N THR A 136 -23.34 -1.28 2.28
CA THR A 136 -21.98 -1.56 1.83
C THR A 136 -21.86 -3.06 1.49
N PRO A 137 -20.76 -3.52 0.88
CA PRO A 137 -20.57 -4.95 0.61
C PRO A 137 -20.67 -5.86 1.83
N ASP A 138 -20.44 -5.31 3.02
CA ASP A 138 -20.29 -6.02 4.30
C ASP A 138 -21.22 -5.52 5.41
N SER A 139 -21.99 -4.45 5.22
CA SER A 139 -22.87 -3.91 6.27
C SER A 139 -24.13 -3.25 5.72
N LEU A 140 -25.17 -3.21 6.54
CA LEU A 140 -26.39 -2.45 6.27
C LEU A 140 -26.59 -1.42 7.37
N VAL A 141 -26.63 -0.15 6.98
CA VAL A 141 -26.85 0.98 7.87
C VAL A 141 -28.28 1.47 7.68
N SER A 142 -29.07 1.59 8.74
CA SER A 142 -30.44 2.13 8.69
C SER A 142 -30.60 3.33 9.61
N VAL A 143 -31.29 4.36 9.12
CA VAL A 143 -31.39 5.64 9.82
C VAL A 143 -32.75 6.31 9.66
N THR A 144 -33.01 7.30 10.53
CA THR A 144 -34.13 8.25 10.38
C THR A 144 -33.68 9.64 10.80
N GLY A 145 -33.53 10.57 9.84
CA GLY A 145 -33.24 11.97 10.15
C GLY A 145 -31.88 12.23 10.80
N THR A 146 -30.80 11.68 10.24
CA THR A 146 -29.44 11.70 10.81
C THR A 146 -28.41 12.32 9.88
N ILE A 147 -27.25 12.67 10.44
CA ILE A 147 -26.05 13.06 9.69
C ILE A 147 -24.95 12.06 10.05
N PHE A 148 -24.45 11.32 9.06
CA PHE A 148 -23.45 10.29 9.26
C PHE A 148 -22.57 10.11 8.02
N ALA A 149 -21.38 9.59 8.23
CA ALA A 149 -20.42 9.25 7.18
C ALA A 149 -20.29 7.73 7.07
N VAL A 150 -20.22 7.23 5.84
CA VAL A 150 -19.95 5.82 5.53
C VAL A 150 -18.77 5.76 4.56
N ASN A 151 -17.71 5.08 4.98
CA ASN A 151 -16.50 4.86 4.19
C ASN A 151 -16.38 3.35 3.91
N SER A 152 -16.67 2.94 2.68
CA SER A 152 -16.55 1.56 2.18
C SER A 152 -15.22 1.42 1.43
N GLY A 153 -14.22 0.80 2.07
CA GLY A 153 -12.87 0.69 1.55
C GLY A 153 -12.41 -0.74 1.31
N THR A 154 -11.18 -0.88 0.78
CA THR A 154 -10.53 -2.18 0.50
C THR A 154 -10.39 -3.06 1.73
N LYS A 155 -10.34 -2.48 2.95
CA LYS A 155 -10.22 -3.22 4.22
C LYS A 155 -11.55 -3.50 4.91
N GLY A 156 -12.66 -3.01 4.38
CA GLY A 156 -13.98 -3.03 5.02
C GLY A 156 -14.57 -1.62 5.16
N SER A 157 -15.69 -1.54 5.88
CA SER A 157 -16.49 -0.34 6.05
C SER A 157 -16.34 0.30 7.43
N ARG A 158 -16.36 1.64 7.47
CA ARG A 158 -16.40 2.46 8.68
C ARG A 158 -17.62 3.36 8.65
N VAL A 159 -18.39 3.36 9.73
CA VAL A 159 -19.59 4.20 9.90
C VAL A 159 -19.37 5.14 11.07
N SER A 160 -19.50 6.44 10.83
CA SER A 160 -19.29 7.50 11.84
C SER A 160 -20.52 8.38 11.95
N VAL A 161 -21.00 8.62 13.17
CA VAL A 161 -22.22 9.40 13.40
C VAL A 161 -21.89 10.81 13.88
N VAL A 162 -22.43 11.80 13.16
CA VAL A 162 -22.32 13.22 13.53
C VAL A 162 -23.55 13.67 14.30
N GLU A 163 -24.74 13.27 13.87
CA GLU A 163 -26.02 13.63 14.50
C GLU A 163 -27.06 12.52 14.33
N GLY A 164 -27.90 12.34 15.36
CA GLY A 164 -28.98 11.36 15.38
C GLY A 164 -28.56 9.95 15.76
N GLU A 165 -29.39 8.97 15.44
CA GLU A 165 -29.22 7.55 15.81
C GLU A 165 -29.09 6.68 14.57
N VAL A 166 -28.05 5.85 14.53
CA VAL A 166 -27.72 5.01 13.37
C VAL A 166 -27.63 3.56 13.79
N HIS A 167 -28.41 2.71 13.14
CA HIS A 167 -28.34 1.26 13.34
C HIS A 167 -27.44 0.66 12.28
N VAL A 168 -26.45 -0.12 12.69
CA VAL A 168 -25.51 -0.81 11.80
C VAL A 168 -25.66 -2.31 12.03
N ASN A 169 -26.07 -3.02 10.99
CA ASN A 169 -26.08 -4.47 10.96
C ASN A 169 -24.85 -4.96 10.17
N HIS A 170 -24.00 -5.74 10.83
CA HIS A 170 -22.86 -6.38 10.20
C HIS A 170 -22.80 -7.85 10.64
N ALA A 171 -22.79 -8.77 9.67
CA ALA A 171 -22.76 -10.21 9.91
C ALA A 171 -23.87 -10.73 10.86
N GLY A 172 -25.02 -10.05 10.93
CA GLY A 172 -26.12 -10.39 11.82
C GLY A 172 -26.07 -9.71 13.19
N ASP A 173 -24.96 -9.05 13.53
CA ASP A 173 -24.84 -8.24 14.74
C ASP A 173 -25.35 -6.83 14.48
N GLU A 174 -26.40 -6.43 15.19
CA GLU A 174 -26.94 -5.08 15.15
C GLU A 174 -26.30 -4.21 16.26
N ARG A 175 -25.81 -3.03 15.89
CA ARG A 175 -25.23 -2.04 16.80
C ARG A 175 -25.91 -0.69 16.60
N VAL A 176 -26.30 -0.06 17.69
CA VAL A 176 -26.86 1.31 17.68
C VAL A 176 -25.74 2.30 18.00
N LEU A 177 -25.56 3.28 17.13
CA LEU A 177 -24.56 4.33 17.24
C LEU A 177 -25.22 5.68 17.50
N HIS A 178 -24.64 6.44 18.44
CA HIS A 178 -25.07 7.79 18.79
C HIS A 178 -24.08 8.83 18.26
N PRO A 179 -24.40 10.13 18.33
CA PRO A 179 -23.49 11.19 17.89
C PRO A 179 -22.13 11.10 18.58
N GLY A 180 -21.05 11.10 17.79
CA GLY A 180 -19.70 10.89 18.31
C GLY A 180 -19.25 9.43 18.36
N ASP A 181 -20.09 8.46 18.02
CA ASP A 181 -19.73 7.05 17.92
C ASP A 181 -19.28 6.66 16.50
N GLN A 182 -18.48 5.60 16.46
CA GLN A 182 -17.96 5.02 15.23
C GLN A 182 -17.84 3.50 15.39
N THR A 183 -18.18 2.77 14.32
CA THR A 183 -17.94 1.32 14.21
C THR A 183 -17.20 1.01 12.92
N THR A 184 -16.49 -0.12 12.92
CA THR A 184 -15.85 -0.72 11.76
C THR A 184 -16.36 -2.15 11.57
N THR A 185 -16.31 -2.66 10.34
CA THR A 185 -16.71 -4.03 10.00
C THR A 185 -15.57 -5.03 10.16
N GLN A 186 -14.32 -4.58 10.04
CA GLN A 186 -13.13 -5.41 10.19
C GLN A 186 -12.31 -4.99 11.43
N ALA A 187 -11.83 -5.97 12.20
CA ALA A 187 -11.04 -5.72 13.41
C ALA A 187 -9.71 -4.99 13.15
N SER A 188 -9.07 -5.25 12.00
CA SER A 188 -7.85 -4.56 11.57
C SER A 188 -8.09 -3.11 11.12
N LEU A 189 -9.35 -2.71 10.91
CA LEU A 189 -9.68 -1.33 10.59
C LEU A 189 -9.92 -0.56 11.90
N GLU A 190 -8.97 0.28 12.27
CA GLU A 190 -9.05 1.06 13.51
C GLU A 190 -10.06 2.20 13.41
N ARG A 191 -10.47 2.72 14.57
CA ARG A 191 -11.27 3.94 14.63
C ARG A 191 -10.38 5.16 14.43
N VAL A 192 -10.93 6.20 13.82
CA VAL A 192 -10.27 7.50 13.61
C VAL A 192 -11.15 8.63 14.15
N PRO A 193 -10.58 9.79 14.51
CA PRO A 193 -11.37 10.96 14.85
C PRO A 193 -12.43 11.24 13.77
N ILE A 194 -13.69 11.39 14.17
CA ILE A 194 -14.80 11.59 13.21
C ILE A 194 -14.59 12.86 12.38
N GLN A 195 -13.90 13.85 12.94
CA GLN A 195 -13.49 15.07 12.25
C GLN A 195 -12.69 14.76 10.98
N ASP A 196 -11.81 13.75 11.01
CA ASP A 196 -10.97 13.37 9.86
C ASP A 196 -11.81 12.71 8.76
N GLU A 197 -12.84 11.94 9.12
CA GLU A 197 -13.76 11.30 8.16
C GLU A 197 -14.62 12.30 7.39
N ILE A 198 -14.91 13.46 8.00
CA ILE A 198 -15.81 14.48 7.43
C ILE A 198 -15.09 15.74 6.95
N ALA A 199 -13.77 15.84 7.15
CA ALA A 199 -12.97 17.02 6.84
C ALA A 199 -13.02 17.46 5.36
N TRP A 200 -13.31 16.54 4.45
CA TRP A 200 -13.45 16.80 3.02
C TRP A 200 -14.81 17.41 2.63
N SER A 201 -15.80 17.36 3.52
CA SER A 201 -17.10 17.97 3.28
C SER A 201 -17.00 19.49 3.24
N ARG A 202 -17.81 20.10 2.38
CA ARG A 202 -17.99 21.56 2.36
C ARG A 202 -18.64 22.06 3.66
N ASN A 203 -19.38 21.20 4.33
CA ASN A 203 -20.06 21.47 5.61
C ASN A 203 -19.23 21.02 6.81
N ALA A 204 -17.96 20.63 6.64
CA ALA A 204 -17.07 20.23 7.74
C ALA A 204 -17.02 21.23 8.91
N PRO A 205 -17.01 22.57 8.69
CA PRO A 205 -17.07 23.53 9.80
C PRO A 205 -18.38 23.46 10.60
N GLN A 206 -19.50 23.13 9.96
CA GLN A 206 -20.79 22.94 10.64
C GLN A 206 -20.77 21.65 11.45
N TYR A 207 -20.31 20.54 10.86
CA TYR A 207 -20.23 19.25 11.55
C TYR A 207 -19.25 19.28 12.72
N GLY A 208 -18.12 19.99 12.56
CA GLY A 208 -17.13 20.19 13.62
C GLY A 208 -17.71 20.90 14.85
N LYS A 209 -18.65 21.84 14.66
CA LYS A 209 -19.36 22.49 15.78
C LYS A 209 -20.26 21.49 16.52
N LEU A 210 -21.04 20.69 15.79
CA LEU A 210 -21.89 19.63 16.38
C LEU A 210 -21.06 18.64 17.22
N LEU A 211 -19.90 18.23 16.71
CA LEU A 211 -18.98 17.32 17.41
C LEU A 211 -18.28 17.99 18.61
N ALA A 212 -17.92 19.27 18.52
CA ALA A 212 -17.29 20.01 19.62
C ALA A 212 -18.23 20.17 20.82
N ASP A 213 -19.52 20.38 20.57
CA ASP A 213 -20.54 20.46 21.62
C ASP A 213 -20.64 19.14 22.39
N LEU A 214 -20.52 17.99 21.70
CA LEU A 214 -20.50 16.64 22.28
C LEU A 214 -19.18 16.28 23.00
N ALA A 215 -18.03 16.71 22.45
CA ALA A 215 -16.70 16.41 23.00
C ALA A 215 -16.49 17.05 24.39
N SER A 216 -17.21 18.13 24.69
CA SER A 216 -17.21 18.76 26.02
C SER A 216 -17.80 17.87 27.14
N LEU A 217 -18.56 16.82 26.78
CA LEU A 217 -19.16 15.85 27.70
C LEU A 217 -18.39 14.53 27.87
N ARG A 218 -17.45 14.19 26.97
CA ARG A 218 -16.80 12.86 26.94
C ARG A 218 -15.42 12.80 27.61
N LYS A 219 -14.93 13.92 28.17
CA LYS A 219 -13.55 14.09 28.64
C LYS A 219 -13.20 13.42 29.98
N GLU A 220 -13.84 12.29 30.29
CA GLU A 220 -13.59 11.49 31.51
C GLU A 220 -13.36 9.98 31.27
N VAL A 221 -13.34 9.47 30.04
CA VAL A 221 -13.27 8.00 29.79
C VAL A 221 -12.01 7.52 29.03
N ASP A 222 -11.30 8.35 28.28
CA ASP A 222 -10.24 7.88 27.36
C ASP A 222 -8.80 7.80 27.94
N GLN A 223 -8.63 7.81 29.27
CA GLN A 223 -7.30 7.80 29.90
C GLN A 223 -6.77 6.42 30.34
N LYS A 224 -7.26 5.32 29.79
CA LYS A 224 -6.75 3.98 30.13
C LYS A 224 -6.70 3.03 28.94
N VAL A 225 -5.66 3.15 28.12
CA VAL A 225 -5.13 2.03 27.36
C VAL A 225 -3.61 2.05 27.50
N SER A 226 -3.10 1.16 28.35
CA SER A 226 -1.66 0.88 28.42
C SER A 226 -1.29 -0.04 27.26
N GLN A 227 -0.47 0.44 26.33
CA GLN A 227 0.20 -0.42 25.35
C GLN A 227 1.52 -0.93 25.96
N PRO A 228 1.85 -2.24 25.85
CA PRO A 228 3.12 -2.77 26.36
C PRO A 228 4.33 -2.43 25.47
N GLU A 229 5.50 -2.36 26.12
CA GLU A 229 6.89 -2.41 25.60
C GLU A 229 7.41 -1.44 24.52
N ALA A 230 6.61 -0.49 24.01
CA ALA A 230 7.13 0.52 23.09
C ALA A 230 7.94 1.64 23.82
N ARG A 231 9.07 2.08 23.25
CA ARG A 231 9.88 3.17 23.84
C ARG A 231 9.33 4.52 23.40
N PHE A 232 8.71 5.27 24.33
CA PHE A 232 8.06 6.55 24.03
C PHE A 232 8.99 7.78 24.03
N SER A 233 10.24 7.61 24.47
CA SER A 233 11.27 8.66 24.50
C SER A 233 12.67 8.05 24.60
N THR A 234 13.70 8.79 24.18
CA THR A 234 15.12 8.45 24.41
C THR A 234 15.88 9.69 24.89
N ARG A 235 16.83 9.51 25.81
CA ARG A 235 17.76 10.56 26.23
C ARG A 235 18.94 10.73 25.27
N PHE A 236 19.29 9.69 24.51
CA PHE A 236 20.46 9.70 23.62
C PHE A 236 20.30 10.63 22.43
N LEU A 237 19.06 10.84 21.98
CA LEU A 237 18.79 11.75 20.88
C LEU A 237 19.24 13.20 21.17
N ASN A 238 19.19 13.63 22.44
CA ASN A 238 19.64 14.96 22.87
C ASN A 238 21.16 15.11 22.92
N LEU A 239 21.91 14.01 22.80
CA LEU A 239 23.38 13.96 22.93
C LEU A 239 24.09 13.80 21.58
N LEU A 240 23.35 13.56 20.50
CA LEU A 240 23.93 13.30 19.18
C LEU A 240 24.54 14.56 18.57
N PRO A 241 25.64 14.46 17.79
CA PRO A 241 26.23 15.61 17.09
C PRO A 241 25.27 16.25 16.06
N GLU A 242 25.42 17.56 15.82
CA GLU A 242 24.64 18.30 14.81
C GLU A 242 24.76 17.71 13.39
N GLY A 243 25.94 17.19 13.05
CA GLY A 243 26.26 16.59 11.76
C GLY A 243 25.72 15.17 11.57
N THR A 244 24.91 14.66 12.49
CA THR A 244 24.32 13.32 12.40
C THR A 244 23.47 13.19 11.13
N VAL A 245 23.80 12.19 10.32
CA VAL A 245 23.06 11.83 9.08
C VAL A 245 22.52 10.40 9.10
N LEU A 246 23.03 9.55 9.98
CA LEU A 246 22.52 8.20 10.21
C LEU A 246 22.24 8.03 11.71
N TYR A 247 21.14 7.37 12.04
CA TYR A 247 20.77 7.02 13.40
C TYR A 247 20.19 5.61 13.41
N ALA A 248 20.61 4.77 14.35
CA ALA A 248 20.03 3.47 14.59
C ALA A 248 19.83 3.29 16.09
N ALA A 249 18.69 2.79 16.51
CA ALA A 249 18.43 2.48 17.91
C ALA A 249 17.79 1.11 18.04
N LEU A 250 18.38 0.30 18.89
CA LEU A 250 17.95 -1.06 19.16
C LEU A 250 17.49 -1.16 20.61
N PRO A 251 16.37 -1.86 20.88
CA PRO A 251 16.07 -2.29 22.24
C PRO A 251 17.11 -3.33 22.69
N ASN A 252 17.27 -3.47 24.00
CA ASN A 252 18.07 -4.56 24.55
C ASN A 252 17.36 -5.91 24.35
N LEU A 253 17.69 -6.61 23.26
CA LEU A 253 17.08 -7.87 22.85
C LEU A 253 17.60 -9.11 23.61
N SER A 254 18.49 -8.96 24.59
CA SER A 254 19.13 -10.09 25.27
C SER A 254 18.15 -11.02 25.98
N ALA A 255 17.05 -10.48 26.52
CA ALA A 255 15.98 -11.25 27.14
C ALA A 255 15.18 -12.06 26.10
N THR A 256 14.69 -11.39 25.05
CA THR A 256 13.91 -12.00 23.96
C THR A 256 14.68 -13.07 23.20
N LEU A 257 15.97 -12.82 22.91
CA LEU A 257 16.86 -13.80 22.26
C LEU A 257 17.05 -15.06 23.12
N SER A 258 17.09 -14.91 24.45
CA SER A 258 17.23 -16.05 25.37
C SER A 258 15.95 -16.91 25.39
N GLU A 259 14.78 -16.28 25.31
CA GLU A 259 13.49 -16.98 25.28
C GLU A 259 13.27 -17.71 23.95
N SER A 260 13.53 -17.06 22.82
CA SER A 260 13.47 -17.70 21.50
C SER A 260 14.46 -18.86 21.37
N HIS A 261 15.69 -18.71 21.90
CA HIS A 261 16.67 -19.80 21.92
C HIS A 261 16.21 -20.95 22.83
N LYS A 262 15.60 -20.67 23.98
CA LYS A 262 15.04 -21.69 24.86
C LYS A 262 13.91 -22.46 24.17
N ILE A 263 12.98 -21.77 23.51
CA ILE A 263 11.88 -22.39 22.74
C ILE A 263 12.44 -23.26 21.60
N MET A 264 13.46 -22.77 20.89
CA MET A 264 14.15 -23.53 19.85
C MET A 264 14.82 -24.78 20.42
N GLN A 265 15.56 -24.65 21.53
CA GLN A 265 16.23 -25.77 22.18
C GLN A 265 15.24 -26.80 22.73
N ASP A 266 14.13 -26.35 23.31
CA ASP A 266 13.03 -27.20 23.76
C ASP A 266 12.41 -27.97 22.58
N ARG A 267 12.23 -27.32 21.42
CA ARG A 267 11.71 -27.96 20.20
C ARG A 267 12.72 -28.94 19.57
N ILE A 268 14.02 -28.63 19.59
CA ILE A 268 15.11 -29.54 19.20
C ILE A 268 15.19 -30.75 20.15
N ASN A 269 15.01 -30.53 21.46
CA ASN A 269 14.99 -31.60 22.45
C ASN A 269 13.72 -32.47 22.34
N GLN A 270 12.61 -31.92 21.86
CA GLN A 270 11.37 -32.67 21.66
C GLN A 270 11.32 -33.45 20.33
N ASN A 271 12.16 -33.11 19.35
CA ASN A 271 12.20 -33.78 18.05
C ASN A 271 13.56 -34.45 17.77
N PRO A 272 13.65 -35.80 17.84
CA PRO A 272 14.89 -36.55 17.63
C PRO A 272 15.54 -36.32 16.26
N ALA A 273 14.75 -36.16 15.19
CA ALA A 273 15.25 -35.94 13.84
C ALA A 273 15.85 -34.53 13.68
N LEU A 274 15.22 -33.53 14.28
CA LEU A 274 15.73 -32.15 14.34
C LEU A 274 17.03 -32.05 15.15
N ARG A 275 17.20 -32.90 16.16
CA ARG A 275 18.42 -32.99 16.97
C ARG A 275 19.59 -33.57 16.19
N GLU A 276 19.39 -34.70 15.50
CA GLU A 276 20.41 -35.30 14.64
C GLU A 276 20.81 -34.36 13.49
N TRP A 277 19.84 -33.67 12.88
CA TRP A 277 20.09 -32.64 11.87
C TRP A 277 20.92 -31.47 12.42
N TRP A 278 20.53 -30.93 13.59
CA TRP A 278 21.22 -29.81 14.24
C TRP A 278 22.65 -30.16 14.67
N GLU A 279 22.87 -31.36 15.20
CA GLU A 279 24.20 -31.87 15.59
C GLU A 279 25.11 -32.04 14.37
N LYS A 280 24.56 -32.42 13.21
CA LYS A 280 25.30 -32.62 11.96
C LYS A 280 25.65 -31.29 11.26
N GLU A 281 24.76 -30.30 11.35
CA GLU A 281 24.99 -28.96 10.78
C GLU A 281 26.05 -28.17 11.56
N GLN A 282 26.10 -28.32 12.90
CA GLN A 282 27.16 -27.72 13.74
C GLN A 282 28.57 -28.27 13.47
N VAL A 283 28.69 -29.48 12.90
CA VAL A 283 29.98 -30.14 12.62
C VAL A 283 30.55 -29.72 11.25
N ASN A 284 29.72 -29.22 10.33
CA ASN A 284 30.13 -28.86 8.97
C ASN A 284 30.55 -27.39 8.79
N GLU A 285 30.22 -26.48 9.71
CA GLU A 285 30.69 -25.07 9.67
C GLU A 285 32.16 -24.94 10.14
N HIS A 286 33.10 -25.27 9.26
CA HIS A 286 34.52 -24.99 9.46
C HIS A 286 34.80 -23.50 9.21
N GLY A 287 34.59 -22.65 10.24
CA GLY A 287 35.12 -21.27 10.25
C GLY A 287 34.44 -20.23 11.14
N GLY A 288 33.29 -20.51 11.76
CA GLY A 288 32.52 -19.53 12.55
C GLY A 288 32.49 -19.83 14.04
N ILE A 289 32.40 -18.78 14.87
CA ILE A 289 32.15 -18.91 16.32
C ILE A 289 30.81 -19.65 16.53
N ARG A 290 30.75 -20.65 17.42
CA ARG A 290 29.52 -21.41 17.69
C ARG A 290 28.38 -20.49 18.12
N LEU A 291 27.22 -20.58 17.47
CA LEU A 291 26.04 -19.73 17.70
C LEU A 291 25.65 -19.63 19.18
N ASP A 292 25.71 -20.75 19.92
CA ASP A 292 25.43 -20.79 21.37
C ASP A 292 26.41 -19.94 22.19
N GLN A 293 27.67 -19.89 21.77
CA GLN A 293 28.70 -19.06 22.39
C GLN A 293 28.46 -17.58 22.10
N MET A 294 27.99 -17.24 20.89
CA MET A 294 27.64 -15.87 20.51
C MET A 294 26.40 -15.37 21.24
N ILE A 295 25.34 -16.19 21.33
CA ILE A 295 24.12 -15.90 22.10
C ILE A 295 24.48 -15.73 23.59
N GLY A 296 25.33 -16.60 24.13
CA GLY A 296 25.83 -16.48 25.50
C GLY A 296 26.56 -15.17 25.76
N GLN A 297 27.41 -14.72 24.83
CA GLN A 297 28.11 -13.43 24.91
C GLN A 297 27.16 -12.24 24.78
N ILE A 298 26.16 -12.30 23.91
CA ILE A 298 25.13 -11.26 23.76
C ILE A 298 24.29 -11.14 25.03
N ARG A 299 23.96 -12.27 25.68
CA ARG A 299 23.27 -12.29 26.97
C ARG A 299 24.13 -11.69 28.08
N GLU A 300 25.37 -12.16 28.22
CA GLU A 300 26.33 -11.66 29.22
C GLU A 300 26.54 -10.15 29.07
N PHE A 301 26.63 -9.65 27.83
CA PHE A 301 26.70 -8.21 27.56
C PHE A 301 25.39 -7.48 27.92
N GLY A 302 24.24 -8.01 27.50
CA GLY A 302 22.92 -7.46 27.76
C GLY A 302 22.53 -7.39 29.24
N GLU A 303 23.15 -8.22 30.10
CA GLU A 303 23.02 -8.16 31.55
C GLU A 303 23.54 -6.86 32.17
N TYR A 304 24.44 -6.13 31.52
CA TYR A 304 24.93 -4.83 32.01
C TYR A 304 24.19 -3.64 31.40
N LEU A 305 23.53 -3.86 30.27
CA LEU A 305 22.84 -2.83 29.50
C LEU A 305 21.46 -2.51 30.07
N GLY A 306 21.08 -1.24 29.93
CA GLY A 306 19.72 -0.74 30.14
C GLY A 306 18.80 -1.12 28.97
N ALA A 307 17.81 -0.27 28.67
CA ALA A 307 16.78 -0.60 27.69
C ALA A 307 17.22 -0.33 26.23
N GLU A 308 18.24 0.51 26.03
CA GLU A 308 18.57 1.05 24.71
C GLU A 308 20.07 1.06 24.41
N ILE A 309 20.39 0.75 23.15
CA ILE A 309 21.64 1.13 22.49
C ILE A 309 21.28 1.96 21.25
N ALA A 310 21.89 3.14 21.12
CA ALA A 310 21.78 4.00 19.96
C ALA A 310 23.14 4.19 19.28
N ALA A 311 23.17 4.17 17.96
CA ALA A 311 24.34 4.48 17.14
C ALA A 311 23.99 5.62 16.19
N SER A 312 24.91 6.55 16.00
CA SER A 312 24.80 7.61 15.03
C SER A 312 26.07 7.70 14.20
N ALA A 313 25.97 8.25 12.98
CA ALA A 313 27.15 8.57 12.18
C ALA A 313 27.03 9.93 11.48
N GLU A 314 28.16 10.61 11.37
CA GLU A 314 28.34 11.84 10.57
C GLU A 314 29.14 11.52 9.29
N MET A 315 28.89 12.26 8.21
CA MET A 315 29.71 12.15 6.99
C MET A 315 31.00 12.94 7.14
N ASN A 316 32.15 12.32 6.87
CA ASN A 316 33.43 13.01 6.73
C ASN A 316 33.51 13.85 5.45
N GLU A 317 34.60 14.61 5.28
CA GLU A 317 34.91 15.43 4.10
C GLU A 317 34.78 14.69 2.75
N LYS A 318 34.98 13.36 2.72
CA LYS A 318 34.90 12.52 1.53
C LYS A 318 33.54 11.85 1.31
N GLY A 319 32.53 12.18 2.14
CA GLY A 319 31.18 11.63 2.06
C GLY A 319 31.01 10.23 2.65
N ALA A 320 32.01 9.68 3.34
CA ALA A 320 31.93 8.39 4.01
C ALA A 320 31.50 8.55 5.49
N PRO A 321 30.67 7.63 6.02
CA PRO A 321 30.24 7.65 7.42
C PRO A 321 31.32 7.01 8.33
N ASP A 322 32.46 7.69 8.52
CA ASP A 322 33.56 7.19 9.36
C ASP A 322 33.59 7.76 10.80
N ASN A 323 32.73 8.74 11.09
CA ASN A 323 32.59 9.38 12.41
C ASN A 323 31.36 8.82 13.12
N PHE A 324 31.44 7.58 13.61
CA PHE A 324 30.35 6.99 14.38
C PHE A 324 30.40 7.38 15.86
N LEU A 325 29.26 7.38 16.52
CA LEU A 325 29.10 7.50 17.96
C LEU A 325 28.08 6.45 18.40
N VAL A 326 28.47 5.55 19.30
CA VAL A 326 27.54 4.59 19.93
C VAL A 326 27.32 5.00 21.37
N LEU A 327 26.06 5.06 21.80
CA LEU A 327 25.61 5.33 23.15
C LEU A 327 24.80 4.12 23.63
N GLY A 328 25.09 3.62 24.83
CA GLY A 328 24.29 2.53 25.40
C GLY A 328 24.00 2.77 26.87
N GLU A 329 22.77 2.45 27.28
CA GLU A 329 22.37 2.61 28.68
C GLU A 329 23.05 1.55 29.53
N LEU A 330 23.42 1.91 30.75
CA LEU A 330 23.98 0.99 31.72
C LEU A 330 23.05 0.85 32.91
N LYS A 331 22.68 -0.39 33.24
CA LYS A 331 22.02 -0.70 34.51
C LYS A 331 22.99 -1.06 35.63
N ASN A 332 24.20 -1.51 35.28
CA ASN A 332 25.27 -1.83 36.23
C ASN A 332 26.64 -1.42 35.66
N SER A 333 27.05 -0.17 35.89
CA SER A 333 28.35 0.35 35.43
C SER A 333 29.55 -0.21 36.20
N GLU A 334 29.38 -0.52 37.49
CA GLU A 334 30.43 -1.10 38.34
C GLU A 334 30.88 -2.48 37.86
N GLY A 335 29.92 -3.32 37.43
CA GLY A 335 30.21 -4.63 36.83
C GLY A 335 30.61 -4.54 35.35
N PHE A 336 30.14 -3.52 34.63
CA PHE A 336 30.39 -3.37 33.19
C PHE A 336 31.85 -3.09 32.87
N ARG A 337 32.51 -2.20 33.62
CA ARG A 337 33.93 -1.85 33.40
C ARG A 337 34.87 -3.07 33.46
N PRO A 338 34.90 -3.88 34.54
CA PRO A 338 35.83 -5.02 34.60
C PRO A 338 35.54 -6.07 33.53
N TYR A 339 34.26 -6.29 33.20
CA TYR A 339 33.85 -7.13 32.07
C TYR A 339 34.46 -6.62 30.75
N LEU A 340 34.32 -5.31 30.47
CA LEU A 340 34.81 -4.73 29.23
C LEU A 340 36.34 -4.73 29.15
N GLU A 341 37.04 -4.45 30.25
CA GLU A 341 38.51 -4.53 30.32
C GLU A 341 39.03 -5.94 29.99
N GLN A 342 38.32 -6.99 30.43
CA GLN A 342 38.64 -8.37 30.07
C GLN A 342 38.46 -8.63 28.57
N LYS A 343 37.35 -8.18 27.97
CA LYS A 343 37.08 -8.38 26.54
C LYS A 343 38.03 -7.55 25.66
N ILE A 344 38.35 -6.31 26.03
CA ILE A 344 39.30 -5.45 25.31
C ILE A 344 40.68 -6.11 25.26
N LYS A 345 41.15 -6.69 26.37
CA LYS A 345 42.42 -7.44 26.40
C LYS A 345 42.38 -8.60 25.39
N ALA A 346 41.28 -9.36 25.34
CA ALA A 346 41.13 -10.45 24.37
C ALA A 346 41.10 -9.96 22.92
N ILE A 347 40.37 -8.88 22.63
CA ILE A 347 40.27 -8.28 21.28
C ILE A 347 41.64 -7.79 20.81
N ASN A 348 42.33 -7.00 21.62
CA ASN A 348 43.64 -6.44 21.26
C ASN A 348 44.72 -7.53 21.12
N LEU A 349 44.59 -8.68 21.80
CA LEU A 349 45.48 -9.84 21.64
C LEU A 349 45.24 -10.59 20.33
N LEU A 350 43.98 -10.66 19.86
CA LEU A 350 43.59 -11.34 18.63
C LEU A 350 43.76 -10.46 17.38
N ALA A 351 43.58 -9.15 17.52
CA ALA A 351 43.60 -8.18 16.43
C ALA A 351 45.03 -7.73 16.06
N LYS A 352 45.82 -8.60 15.41
CA LYS A 352 47.16 -8.23 14.91
C LYS A 352 47.16 -7.05 13.91
N ASN A 353 46.03 -6.79 13.22
CA ASN A 353 45.85 -5.74 12.21
C ASN A 353 44.55 -4.91 12.40
N GLY A 354 43.89 -4.97 13.56
CA GLY A 354 42.62 -4.28 13.83
C GLY A 354 42.78 -2.97 14.61
N PRO A 355 41.71 -2.16 14.76
CA PRO A 355 41.73 -0.94 15.56
C PRO A 355 42.10 -1.24 17.02
N ALA A 356 42.97 -0.42 17.61
CA ALA A 356 43.25 -0.51 19.05
C ALA A 356 42.03 -0.02 19.85
N VAL A 357 41.51 -0.86 20.76
CA VAL A 357 40.38 -0.49 21.63
C VAL A 357 40.90 -0.07 23.01
N ARG A 358 40.47 1.09 23.53
CA ARG A 358 40.82 1.52 24.90
C ARG A 358 39.70 2.30 25.60
N ILE A 359 39.70 2.23 26.93
CA ILE A 359 38.82 3.03 27.79
C ILE A 359 39.47 4.38 28.08
N VAL A 360 38.68 5.45 28.06
CA VAL A 360 39.06 6.83 28.38
C VAL A 360 38.27 7.26 29.61
N ASP A 361 38.97 7.66 30.68
CA ASP A 361 38.33 8.06 31.94
C ASP A 361 37.80 9.50 31.89
N ASP A 362 38.64 10.44 31.45
CA ASP A 362 38.29 11.85 31.29
C ASP A 362 38.67 12.35 29.88
N PRO A 363 37.72 12.35 28.92
CA PRO A 363 37.98 12.80 27.55
C PRO A 363 38.55 14.22 27.44
N LEU A 364 38.14 15.15 28.32
CA LEU A 364 38.63 16.54 28.33
C LEU A 364 40.11 16.66 28.75
N SER A 365 40.67 15.65 29.43
CA SER A 365 42.08 15.64 29.85
C SER A 365 43.06 15.21 28.74
N ILE A 366 42.56 14.62 27.65
CA ILE A 366 43.39 14.06 26.56
C ILE A 366 43.62 15.12 25.48
N ALA A 367 44.89 15.42 25.16
CA ALA A 367 45.22 16.29 24.04
C ALA A 367 44.87 15.64 22.68
N THR A 368 44.23 16.40 21.79
CA THR A 368 43.84 16.04 20.41
C THR A 368 44.99 15.46 19.57
N THR A 369 46.24 15.85 19.87
CA THR A 369 47.45 15.38 19.17
C THR A 369 48.10 14.11 19.75
N ALA A 370 47.59 13.58 20.86
CA ALA A 370 48.23 12.49 21.62
C ALA A 370 47.75 11.07 21.26
N ALA A 371 46.97 10.88 20.19
CA ALA A 371 46.55 9.57 19.69
C ALA A 371 47.75 8.77 19.13
N THR A 372 48.47 8.11 20.01
CA THR A 372 49.62 7.25 19.73
C THR A 372 49.14 5.80 19.73
N SER A 373 48.79 5.27 18.56
CA SER A 373 48.61 3.82 18.38
C SER A 373 48.99 3.40 16.96
N PRO A 374 49.46 2.14 16.78
CA PRO A 374 50.10 1.69 15.54
C PRO A 374 49.13 1.79 14.36
N ALA A 375 49.67 2.15 13.19
CA ALA A 375 48.90 2.26 11.96
C ALA A 375 48.27 0.92 11.59
N THR A 376 46.94 0.89 11.46
CA THR A 376 46.24 -0.15 10.69
C THR A 376 46.77 -0.13 9.25
N SER A 377 47.03 -1.30 8.67
CA SER A 377 47.47 -1.42 7.27
C SER A 377 46.33 -1.24 6.26
N ASP A 378 45.07 -1.33 6.72
CA ASP A 378 43.89 -1.06 5.92
C ASP A 378 43.45 0.42 6.09
N PRO A 379 43.53 1.26 5.03
CA PRO A 379 43.12 2.65 5.07
C PRO A 379 41.61 2.86 5.27
N LYS A 380 40.79 1.80 5.26
CA LYS A 380 39.33 1.87 5.48
C LYS A 380 38.90 1.70 6.93
N LEU A 381 39.77 1.22 7.82
CA LEU A 381 39.44 0.98 9.24
C LEU A 381 39.92 2.15 10.12
N PRO A 382 39.18 2.50 11.18
CA PRO A 382 39.66 3.47 12.15
C PRO A 382 40.94 2.95 12.82
N LYS A 383 41.84 3.86 13.22
CA LYS A 383 43.11 3.49 13.87
C LYS A 383 42.90 3.07 15.33
N GLU A 384 41.94 3.69 16.00
CA GLU A 384 41.57 3.40 17.38
C GLU A 384 40.05 3.46 17.57
N ILE A 385 39.57 2.80 18.63
CA ILE A 385 38.19 2.88 19.13
C ILE A 385 38.28 3.24 20.61
N LEU A 386 37.65 4.35 20.99
CA LEU A 386 37.67 4.91 22.33
C LEU A 386 36.34 4.65 23.02
N ILE A 387 36.38 4.21 24.28
CA ILE A 387 35.19 3.95 25.08
C ILE A 387 35.21 4.83 26.33
N TRP A 388 34.19 5.66 26.51
CA TRP A 388 33.97 6.46 27.71
C TRP A 388 32.83 5.87 28.52
N ILE A 389 33.07 5.58 29.80
CA ILE A 389 32.09 4.97 30.69
C ILE A 389 31.67 5.99 31.74
N GLN A 390 30.37 6.22 31.85
CA GLN A 390 29.74 7.02 32.89
C GLN A 390 28.89 6.14 33.80
N LYS A 391 28.31 6.73 34.85
CA LYS A 391 27.55 5.99 35.86
C LYS A 391 26.38 5.20 35.27
N ASP A 392 25.72 5.77 34.26
CA ASP A 392 24.43 5.33 33.73
C ASP A 392 24.42 5.13 32.21
N PHE A 393 25.52 5.39 31.50
CA PHE A 393 25.69 5.10 30.08
C PHE A 393 27.17 4.91 29.70
N PHE A 394 27.43 4.36 28.53
CA PHE A 394 28.74 4.40 27.89
C PHE A 394 28.65 5.03 26.50
N ALA A 395 29.77 5.57 26.02
CA ALA A 395 29.93 6.12 24.69
C ALA A 395 31.13 5.49 23.98
N VAL A 396 30.99 5.19 22.69
CA VAL A 396 32.06 4.66 21.82
C VAL A 396 32.23 5.54 20.61
N ALA A 397 33.47 5.99 20.35
CA ALA A 397 33.78 6.80 19.18
C ALA A 397 35.20 6.51 18.65
N PRO A 398 35.47 6.68 17.35
CA PRO A 398 36.80 6.49 16.77
C PRO A 398 37.75 7.69 17.00
N LYS A 399 37.24 8.83 17.51
CA LYS A 399 38.00 10.07 17.67
C LYS A 399 37.75 10.73 19.03
N ILE A 400 38.82 11.23 19.66
CA ILE A 400 38.74 11.84 21.00
C ILE A 400 37.90 13.12 21.01
N GLU A 401 37.91 13.87 19.91
CA GLU A 401 37.16 15.13 19.78
C GLU A 401 35.64 14.90 19.85
N GLN A 402 35.17 13.72 19.46
CA GLN A 402 33.76 13.34 19.59
C GLN A 402 33.37 13.13 21.06
N LEU A 403 34.22 12.43 21.84
CA LEU A 403 33.98 12.21 23.27
C LEU A 403 34.10 13.52 24.07
N GLN A 404 35.00 14.42 23.68
CA GLN A 404 35.14 15.75 24.29
C GLN A 404 33.87 16.60 24.09
N ARG A 405 33.35 16.66 22.85
CA ARG A 405 32.09 17.37 22.55
C ARG A 405 30.90 16.76 23.30
N LEU A 406 30.85 15.44 23.37
CA LEU A 406 29.82 14.74 24.14
C LEU A 406 29.89 15.10 25.63
N GLN A 407 31.09 15.06 26.22
CA GLN A 407 31.29 15.42 27.63
C GLN A 407 30.89 16.88 27.92
N GLN A 408 31.22 17.82 27.02
CA GLN A 408 30.79 19.21 27.13
C GLN A 408 29.26 19.35 27.11
N THR A 409 28.59 18.61 26.22
CA THR A 409 27.12 18.61 26.09
C THR A 409 26.46 18.03 27.35
N VAL A 410 27.02 16.96 27.91
CA VAL A 410 26.54 16.37 29.16
C VAL A 410 26.73 17.33 30.34
N GLN A 411 27.87 18.04 30.41
CA GLN A 411 28.17 18.99 31.49
C GLN A 411 27.34 20.28 31.41
N SER A 412 27.03 20.76 30.21
CA SER A 412 26.27 22.00 30.03
C SER A 412 24.77 21.83 30.31
N GLY A 413 24.24 20.59 30.23
CA GLY A 413 22.82 20.29 30.39
C GLY A 413 21.91 20.87 29.30
N GLY A 414 22.45 21.71 28.41
CA GLY A 414 21.79 22.16 27.19
C GLY A 414 22.01 21.12 26.12
N GLY A 415 20.92 20.54 25.60
CA GLY A 415 20.99 19.53 24.54
C GLY A 415 21.84 19.96 23.35
N SER A 416 22.37 18.98 22.62
CA SER A 416 23.19 19.22 21.43
C SER A 416 22.46 20.12 20.41
N PRO A 417 23.18 20.91 19.58
CA PRO A 417 22.60 21.65 18.45
C PRO A 417 21.77 20.77 17.50
N PHE A 418 22.00 19.45 17.50
CA PHE A 418 21.16 18.48 16.79
C PHE A 418 19.67 18.61 17.12
N ALA A 419 19.31 18.99 18.35
CA ALA A 419 17.93 19.15 18.80
C ALA A 419 17.13 20.19 17.99
N ALA A 420 17.80 21.13 17.31
CA ALA A 420 17.17 22.13 16.46
C ALA A 420 16.93 21.64 15.01
N THR A 421 17.37 20.43 14.66
CA THR A 421 17.31 19.94 13.28
C THR A 421 15.97 19.27 12.94
N PRO A 422 15.52 19.33 11.67
CA PRO A 422 14.34 18.58 11.23
C PRO A 422 14.49 17.06 11.42
N PHE A 423 15.70 16.52 11.29
CA PHE A 423 15.98 15.09 11.47
C PHE A 423 15.77 14.66 12.91
N TYR A 424 16.19 15.46 13.90
CA TYR A 424 15.85 15.25 15.31
C TYR A 424 14.34 15.24 15.54
N ALA A 425 13.61 16.23 15.02
CA ALA A 425 12.18 16.36 15.22
C ALA A 425 11.42 15.12 14.70
N ARG A 426 11.88 14.58 13.56
CA ARG A 426 11.30 13.38 12.95
C ARG A 426 11.60 12.11 13.74
N ILE A 427 12.84 11.89 14.20
CA ILE A 427 13.16 10.72 15.06
C ILE A 427 12.38 10.82 16.38
N SER A 428 12.25 12.02 16.95
CA SER A 428 11.48 12.27 18.18
C SER A 428 9.98 11.97 18.00
N GLU A 429 9.43 12.15 16.80
CA GLU A 429 8.06 11.71 16.46
C GLU A 429 7.93 10.18 16.49
N VAL A 430 8.89 9.44 15.92
CA VAL A 430 8.91 7.97 15.96
C VAL A 430 8.93 7.44 17.40
N TYR A 431 9.70 8.07 18.28
CA TYR A 431 9.66 7.75 19.70
C TYR A 431 8.28 8.03 20.31
N ARG A 432 7.66 9.18 20.03
CA ARG A 432 6.31 9.49 20.54
C ARG A 432 5.23 8.50 20.07
N GLU A 433 5.43 7.87 18.92
CA GLU A 433 4.56 6.81 18.36
C GLU A 433 4.86 5.40 18.92
N GLY A 434 5.88 5.27 19.77
CA GLY A 434 6.30 4.01 20.37
C GLY A 434 7.36 3.29 19.53
N ALA A 435 8.62 3.65 19.73
CA ALA A 435 9.74 3.12 18.96
C ALA A 435 10.17 1.71 19.41
N GLY A 436 10.19 0.76 18.46
CA GLY A 436 10.88 -0.53 18.60
C GLY A 436 12.33 -0.44 18.12
N LEU A 437 12.71 -1.22 17.12
CA LEU A 437 13.93 -1.00 16.33
C LEU A 437 13.71 0.21 15.42
N VAL A 438 14.68 1.12 15.36
CA VAL A 438 14.65 2.29 14.47
C VAL A 438 15.96 2.39 13.70
N VAL A 439 15.88 2.61 12.39
CA VAL A 439 17.01 2.97 11.54
C VAL A 439 16.58 4.18 10.71
N ALA A 440 17.29 5.29 10.81
CA ALA A 440 16.93 6.56 10.19
C ALA A 440 18.13 7.17 9.45
N ALA A 441 17.85 7.86 8.35
CA ALA A 441 18.82 8.59 7.54
C ALA A 441 18.29 9.97 7.14
N ASP A 442 19.15 10.98 7.26
CA ASP A 442 18.95 12.34 6.75
C ASP A 442 19.36 12.38 5.27
N LEU A 443 18.40 12.09 4.39
CA LEU A 443 18.64 12.03 2.95
C LEU A 443 18.90 13.43 2.37
N GLU A 444 18.33 14.48 2.96
CA GLU A 444 18.54 15.85 2.52
C GLU A 444 20.03 16.25 2.62
N LYS A 445 20.67 15.99 3.76
CA LYS A 445 22.11 16.22 3.93
C LYS A 445 22.96 15.33 3.02
N ILE A 446 22.60 14.06 2.87
CA ILE A 446 23.35 13.09 2.04
C ILE A 446 23.29 13.51 0.55
N ILE A 447 22.10 13.83 0.05
CA ILE A 447 21.86 14.20 -1.35
C ILE A 447 22.47 15.56 -1.66
N SER A 448 22.25 16.57 -0.83
CA SER A 448 22.83 17.92 -1.05
C SER A 448 24.36 17.88 -1.11
N ARG A 449 25.00 16.96 -0.39
CA ARG A 449 26.43 16.71 -0.51
C ARG A 449 26.80 15.99 -1.80
N ALA A 450 26.11 14.89 -2.12
CA ALA A 450 26.36 14.14 -3.35
C ALA A 450 26.21 15.01 -4.62
N VAL A 451 25.21 15.89 -4.64
CA VAL A 451 25.01 16.87 -5.71
C VAL A 451 26.21 17.82 -5.81
N ARG A 452 26.65 18.44 -4.71
CA ARG A 452 27.85 19.32 -4.69
C ARG A 452 29.12 18.62 -5.18
N ASP A 453 29.30 17.34 -4.84
CA ASP A 453 30.47 16.56 -5.28
C ASP A 453 30.41 16.17 -6.77
N SER A 454 29.19 16.05 -7.32
CA SER A 454 28.91 15.62 -8.69
C SER A 454 28.96 16.73 -9.74
N GLU A 455 28.90 18.01 -9.40
CA GLU A 455 28.92 19.14 -10.38
C GLU A 455 30.25 19.34 -11.13
N LYS A 456 31.12 18.33 -11.17
CA LYS A 456 32.46 18.39 -11.77
C LYS A 456 32.47 18.11 -13.28
N SER A 457 31.39 17.58 -13.86
CA SER A 457 31.28 17.28 -15.30
C SER A 457 29.90 17.64 -15.90
N LYS A 458 29.85 17.82 -17.23
CA LYS A 458 28.58 18.07 -17.95
C LYS A 458 27.62 16.88 -17.90
N GLU A 459 28.14 15.65 -17.92
CA GLU A 459 27.32 14.42 -17.84
C GLU A 459 26.65 14.29 -16.46
N ASP A 460 27.37 14.66 -15.40
CA ASP A 460 26.82 14.67 -14.04
C ASP A 460 25.74 15.74 -13.84
N ALA A 461 25.87 16.89 -14.50
CA ALA A 461 24.84 17.93 -14.49
C ALA A 461 23.53 17.45 -15.14
N VAL A 462 23.62 16.75 -16.28
CA VAL A 462 22.45 16.15 -16.95
C VAL A 462 21.80 15.08 -16.08
N ARG A 463 22.60 14.21 -15.45
CA ARG A 463 22.10 13.18 -14.52
C ARG A 463 21.41 13.79 -13.30
N THR A 464 21.99 14.83 -12.72
CA THR A 464 21.43 15.55 -11.57
C THR A 464 20.11 16.23 -11.93
N GLU A 465 20.02 16.83 -13.11
CA GLU A 465 18.76 17.39 -13.62
C GLU A 465 17.71 16.29 -13.85
N GLY A 466 18.11 15.12 -14.35
CA GLY A 466 17.25 13.94 -14.42
C GLY A 466 16.67 13.54 -13.06
N TYR A 467 17.52 13.43 -12.02
CA TYR A 467 17.08 13.11 -10.66
C TYR A 467 16.18 14.19 -10.06
N ARG A 468 16.43 15.48 -10.38
CA ARG A 468 15.58 16.61 -9.99
C ARG A 468 14.18 16.47 -10.58
N LYS A 469 14.08 16.19 -11.89
CA LYS A 469 12.80 15.98 -12.59
C LYS A 469 12.03 14.76 -12.04
N LEU A 470 12.73 13.71 -11.65
CA LEU A 470 12.11 12.53 -11.01
C LEU A 470 11.66 12.80 -9.56
N GLY A 471 12.02 13.94 -8.96
CA GLY A 471 11.71 14.26 -7.56
C GLY A 471 12.60 13.54 -6.55
N LEU A 472 13.69 12.90 -6.99
CA LEU A 472 14.62 12.16 -6.13
C LEU A 472 15.52 13.08 -5.30
N LEU A 473 15.65 14.35 -5.68
CA LEU A 473 16.43 15.33 -4.93
C LEU A 473 15.65 15.98 -3.77
N ASP A 474 14.34 15.72 -3.66
CA ASP A 474 13.48 16.29 -2.61
C ASP A 474 13.34 15.37 -1.40
N LEU A 475 14.05 14.25 -1.40
CA LEU A 475 14.06 13.29 -0.30
C LEU A 475 14.67 13.93 0.94
N LYS A 476 13.91 13.85 2.03
CA LYS A 476 14.24 14.48 3.30
C LYS A 476 14.75 13.48 4.32
N THR A 477 13.90 12.52 4.70
CA THR A 477 14.26 11.47 5.66
C THR A 477 13.83 10.10 5.16
N PHE A 478 14.63 9.10 5.47
CA PHE A 478 14.26 7.69 5.36
C PHE A 478 14.31 7.08 6.76
N ILE A 479 13.25 6.39 7.17
CA ILE A 479 13.18 5.74 8.47
C ILE A 479 12.57 4.37 8.30
N VAL A 480 13.27 3.34 8.76
CA VAL A 480 12.71 2.01 9.00
C VAL A 480 12.45 1.88 10.49
N GLU A 481 11.25 1.41 10.82
CA GLU A 481 10.88 1.02 12.16
C GLU A 481 10.36 -0.42 12.16
N GLN A 482 10.65 -1.15 13.24
CA GLN A 482 10.06 -2.45 13.50
C GLN A 482 9.61 -2.47 14.94
N LYS A 483 8.31 -2.72 15.15
CA LYS A 483 7.69 -2.85 16.48
C LYS A 483 6.81 -4.08 16.54
N GLU A 484 6.60 -4.59 17.74
CA GLU A 484 5.69 -5.70 17.98
C GLU A 484 4.33 -5.15 18.42
N ALA A 485 3.26 -5.60 17.78
CA ALA A 485 1.89 -5.22 18.10
C ALA A 485 0.98 -6.43 17.92
N ASP A 486 0.16 -6.72 18.93
CA ASP A 486 -0.80 -7.85 18.92
C ASP A 486 -0.18 -9.22 18.58
N GLY A 487 1.06 -9.46 19.01
CA GLY A 487 1.79 -10.71 18.74
C GLY A 487 2.35 -10.84 17.32
N HIS A 488 2.29 -9.75 16.53
CA HIS A 488 2.84 -9.69 15.18
C HIS A 488 3.92 -8.59 15.08
N THR A 489 4.99 -8.91 14.35
CA THR A 489 6.01 -7.93 13.97
C THR A 489 5.44 -7.01 12.91
N GLN A 490 5.35 -5.71 13.21
CA GLN A 490 5.04 -4.66 12.24
C GLN A 490 6.31 -3.95 11.82
N SER A 491 6.68 -4.11 10.55
CA SER A 491 7.84 -3.47 9.96
C SER A 491 7.39 -2.44 8.93
N ARG A 492 7.75 -1.18 9.16
CA ARG A 492 7.38 -0.04 8.32
C ARG A 492 8.62 0.72 7.90
N ALA A 493 8.55 1.32 6.74
CA ALA A 493 9.55 2.24 6.25
C ALA A 493 8.88 3.49 5.70
N SER A 494 9.31 4.65 6.16
CA SER A 494 8.80 5.94 5.72
C SER A 494 9.86 6.70 4.95
N LEU A 495 9.45 7.25 3.82
CA LEU A 495 10.24 8.17 3.00
C LEU A 495 9.50 9.50 2.98
N THR A 496 10.13 10.57 3.45
CA THR A 496 9.52 11.92 3.52
C THR A 496 10.18 12.87 2.53
N PHE A 497 9.44 13.90 2.12
CA PHE A 497 9.86 14.87 1.10
C PHE A 497 9.86 16.31 1.65
N ASN A 498 10.70 17.18 1.10
CA ASN A 498 10.80 18.59 1.50
C ASN A 498 9.58 19.43 1.10
N GLU A 499 8.97 19.10 -0.04
CA GLU A 499 7.76 19.71 -0.58
C GLU A 499 6.74 18.60 -0.90
N GLY A 500 5.56 18.97 -1.42
CA GLY A 500 4.62 17.96 -1.94
C GLY A 500 5.29 17.05 -2.97
N ARG A 501 4.95 15.76 -2.95
CA ARG A 501 5.54 14.75 -3.85
C ARG A 501 5.43 15.21 -5.32
N ARG A 502 6.55 15.13 -6.07
CA ARG A 502 6.66 15.45 -7.51
C ARG A 502 7.40 14.37 -8.30
N GLY A 503 7.27 14.39 -9.62
CA GLY A 503 7.86 13.36 -10.47
C GLY A 503 7.33 11.96 -10.11
N ILE A 504 8.20 10.95 -10.15
CA ILE A 504 7.83 9.54 -9.90
C ILE A 504 7.28 9.31 -8.50
N THR A 505 7.68 10.16 -7.55
CA THR A 505 7.23 10.07 -6.16
C THR A 505 5.77 10.48 -6.02
N SER A 506 5.24 11.27 -6.96
CA SER A 506 3.86 11.75 -6.98
C SER A 506 2.88 10.80 -7.66
N TRP A 507 3.38 9.83 -8.43
CA TRP A 507 2.57 8.92 -9.24
C TRP A 507 1.61 8.11 -8.39
N LEU A 508 2.00 7.76 -7.17
CA LEU A 508 1.15 7.00 -6.26
C LEU A 508 0.13 7.94 -5.58
N ALA A 509 -1.16 7.67 -5.72
CA ALA A 509 -2.22 8.46 -5.11
C ALA A 509 -2.29 8.24 -3.59
N ALA A 510 -2.99 9.15 -2.90
CA ALA A 510 -3.46 8.88 -1.54
C ALA A 510 -4.29 7.57 -1.48
N PRO A 511 -4.36 6.91 -0.32
CA PRO A 511 -5.08 5.65 -0.20
C PRO A 511 -6.50 5.76 -0.74
N GLY A 512 -6.84 4.89 -1.69
CA GLY A 512 -8.12 4.96 -2.41
C GLY A 512 -8.69 3.56 -2.68
N PRO A 513 -10.00 3.46 -2.95
CA PRO A 513 -10.64 2.16 -3.19
C PRO A 513 -10.00 1.39 -4.35
N MET A 514 -9.82 0.09 -4.17
CA MET A 514 -9.21 -0.80 -5.16
C MET A 514 -10.24 -1.80 -5.75
N GLY A 515 -11.21 -1.30 -6.52
CA GLY A 515 -12.27 -2.11 -7.14
C GLY A 515 -11.79 -3.10 -8.23
N ALA A 516 -10.62 -2.88 -8.84
CA ALA A 516 -9.97 -3.80 -9.76
C ALA A 516 -9.63 -5.15 -9.10
N LEU A 517 -9.40 -5.18 -7.78
CA LEU A 517 -9.19 -6.40 -7.02
C LEU A 517 -10.46 -7.26 -6.87
N GLU A 518 -11.65 -6.71 -7.13
CA GLU A 518 -12.90 -7.48 -7.14
C GLU A 518 -12.97 -8.45 -8.33
N TYR A 519 -12.11 -8.30 -9.33
CA TYR A 519 -12.00 -9.23 -10.44
C TYR A 519 -11.00 -10.36 -10.17
N VAL A 520 -10.30 -10.36 -9.03
CA VAL A 520 -9.28 -11.34 -8.65
C VAL A 520 -9.88 -12.38 -7.70
N SER A 521 -9.61 -13.67 -7.91
CA SER A 521 -10.14 -14.72 -7.03
C SER A 521 -9.47 -14.74 -5.65
N PRO A 522 -10.15 -15.29 -4.63
CA PRO A 522 -9.55 -15.70 -3.37
C PRO A 522 -8.33 -16.63 -3.53
N ASP A 523 -8.30 -17.43 -4.60
CA ASP A 523 -7.26 -18.42 -4.89
C ASP A 523 -6.05 -17.84 -5.66
N ALA A 524 -5.90 -16.51 -5.69
CA ALA A 524 -4.81 -15.88 -6.42
C ALA A 524 -3.45 -16.17 -5.76
N ASN A 525 -2.50 -16.66 -6.55
CA ASN A 525 -1.13 -16.91 -6.08
C ASN A 525 -0.36 -15.61 -5.88
N VAL A 526 -0.63 -14.64 -6.76
CA VAL A 526 -0.04 -13.30 -6.74
C VAL A 526 -1.12 -12.32 -7.14
N ALA A 527 -1.24 -11.22 -6.40
CA ALA A 527 -2.07 -10.08 -6.77
C ALA A 527 -1.35 -8.79 -6.39
N THR A 528 -1.31 -7.83 -7.31
CA THR A 528 -0.81 -6.47 -7.06
C THR A 528 -1.85 -5.48 -7.52
N ALA A 529 -2.04 -4.42 -6.77
CA ALA A 529 -2.84 -3.29 -7.21
C ALA A 529 -2.22 -1.99 -6.74
N PHE A 530 -2.37 -0.95 -7.53
CA PHE A 530 -1.88 0.38 -7.20
C PHE A 530 -2.81 1.44 -7.75
N VAL A 531 -2.88 2.53 -7.01
CA VAL A 531 -3.72 3.66 -7.33
C VAL A 531 -2.82 4.81 -7.77
N VAL A 532 -2.86 5.12 -9.06
CA VAL A 532 -2.13 6.21 -9.69
C VAL A 532 -2.86 7.53 -9.45
N LYS A 533 -2.10 8.57 -9.10
CA LYS A 533 -2.60 9.92 -8.88
C LYS A 533 -3.07 10.53 -10.19
N GLU A 534 -2.30 10.48 -11.26
CA GLU A 534 -2.74 10.99 -12.55
C GLU A 534 -2.01 10.26 -13.67
N PRO A 535 -2.69 9.41 -14.46
CA PRO A 535 -2.04 8.65 -15.52
C PRO A 535 -1.33 9.53 -16.56
N THR A 536 -1.89 10.70 -16.90
CA THR A 536 -1.28 11.67 -17.82
C THR A 536 0.00 12.27 -17.27
N ALA A 537 0.02 12.67 -16.00
CA ALA A 537 1.23 13.19 -15.35
C ALA A 537 2.34 12.13 -15.28
N LEU A 538 1.97 10.86 -15.05
CA LEU A 538 2.93 9.74 -15.10
C LEU A 538 3.61 9.65 -16.47
N VAL A 539 2.83 9.70 -17.54
CA VAL A 539 3.38 9.69 -18.92
C VAL A 539 4.23 10.93 -19.17
N ASP A 540 3.79 12.11 -18.75
CA ASP A 540 4.55 13.36 -18.91
C ASP A 540 5.93 13.28 -18.24
N ASP A 541 5.98 12.79 -17.00
CA ASP A 541 7.22 12.64 -16.24
C ASP A 541 8.18 11.65 -16.92
N LEU A 542 7.66 10.51 -17.43
CA LEU A 542 8.45 9.54 -18.18
C LEU A 542 9.02 10.15 -19.48
N LEU A 543 8.18 10.87 -20.23
CA LEU A 543 8.60 11.52 -21.47
C LEU A 543 9.61 12.64 -21.20
N GLY A 544 9.46 13.41 -20.11
CA GLY A 544 10.40 14.43 -19.68
C GLY A 544 11.74 13.87 -19.17
N PHE A 545 11.71 12.70 -18.53
CA PHE A 545 12.92 11.96 -18.19
C PHE A 545 13.62 11.45 -19.45
N MET A 546 12.88 10.84 -20.38
CA MET A 546 13.43 10.39 -21.68
C MET A 546 14.05 11.54 -22.47
N GLU A 547 13.45 12.73 -22.45
CA GLU A 547 14.01 13.92 -23.07
C GLU A 547 15.38 14.30 -22.50
N THR A 548 15.61 14.00 -21.21
CA THR A 548 16.86 14.32 -20.51
C THR A 548 17.90 13.19 -20.68
N ALA A 549 17.47 11.94 -20.56
CA ALA A 549 18.35 10.76 -20.57
C ALA A 549 18.62 10.21 -21.98
N SER A 550 17.71 10.39 -22.93
CA SER A 550 17.80 9.88 -24.31
C SER A 550 17.04 10.78 -25.29
N PRO A 551 17.57 11.99 -25.59
CA PRO A 551 16.90 12.98 -26.45
C PRO A 551 16.52 12.42 -27.83
N ASP A 552 17.37 11.58 -28.43
CA ASP A 552 17.10 10.94 -29.73
C ASP A 552 15.90 10.00 -29.68
N LEU A 553 15.76 9.21 -28.60
CA LEU A 553 14.60 8.33 -28.41
C LEU A 553 13.32 9.16 -28.28
N ARG A 554 13.36 10.27 -27.51
CA ARG A 554 12.21 11.17 -27.38
C ARG A 554 11.83 11.81 -28.72
N LYS A 555 12.82 12.27 -29.50
CA LYS A 555 12.59 12.86 -30.83
C LYS A 555 11.98 11.83 -31.79
N ASN A 556 12.52 10.61 -31.83
CA ASN A 556 11.98 9.52 -32.65
C ASN A 556 10.54 9.18 -32.26
N LEU A 557 10.24 9.19 -30.95
CA LEU A 557 8.88 9.00 -30.46
C LEU A 557 7.95 10.13 -30.91
N GLN A 558 8.36 11.40 -30.80
CA GLN A 558 7.56 12.55 -31.30
C GLN A 558 7.33 12.50 -32.81
N GLU A 559 8.35 12.11 -33.58
CA GLU A 559 8.21 11.90 -35.02
C GLU A 559 7.24 10.76 -35.33
N MET A 560 7.26 9.68 -34.53
CA MET A 560 6.31 8.59 -34.67
C MET A 560 4.89 9.05 -34.31
N GLU A 561 4.70 9.71 -33.16
CA GLU A 561 3.43 10.27 -32.71
C GLU A 561 2.82 11.21 -33.77
N SER A 562 3.62 12.11 -34.34
CA SER A 562 3.16 13.06 -35.37
C SER A 562 2.87 12.40 -36.72
N LYS A 563 3.73 11.48 -37.20
CA LYS A 563 3.52 10.78 -38.48
C LYS A 563 2.33 9.83 -38.43
N GLN A 564 2.08 9.22 -37.28
CA GLN A 564 1.04 8.23 -37.07
C GLN A 564 -0.25 8.82 -36.49
N GLY A 565 -0.26 10.08 -36.04
CA GLY A 565 -1.45 10.67 -35.42
C GLY A 565 -1.88 9.93 -34.14
N ILE A 566 -0.91 9.42 -33.39
CA ILE A 566 -1.10 8.83 -32.06
C ILE A 566 -0.47 9.77 -31.05
N ASN A 567 -1.16 10.02 -29.93
CA ASN A 567 -0.59 10.73 -28.80
C ASN A 567 -0.69 9.84 -27.55
N ILE A 568 0.45 9.41 -26.99
CA ILE A 568 0.45 8.44 -25.88
C ILE A 568 -0.29 8.99 -24.66
N ARG A 569 -0.09 10.27 -24.36
CA ARG A 569 -0.73 10.95 -23.23
C ARG A 569 -2.24 11.00 -23.41
N ASP A 570 -2.71 11.45 -24.56
CA ASP A 570 -4.12 11.76 -24.77
C ASP A 570 -4.93 10.52 -25.19
N ASP A 571 -4.35 9.61 -25.96
CA ASP A 571 -5.06 8.46 -26.53
C ASP A 571 -5.07 7.24 -25.61
N PHE A 572 -4.11 7.14 -24.67
CA PHE A 572 -3.98 6.00 -23.76
C PHE A 572 -4.02 6.37 -22.29
N ALA A 573 -3.33 7.42 -21.86
CA ALA A 573 -3.29 7.77 -20.44
C ALA A 573 -4.55 8.53 -19.99
N ALA A 574 -4.99 9.53 -20.76
CA ALA A 574 -6.16 10.34 -20.42
C ALA A 574 -7.48 9.56 -20.26
N PRO A 575 -7.75 8.48 -21.01
CA PRO A 575 -8.92 7.63 -20.78
C PRO A 575 -8.94 6.82 -19.48
N LEU A 576 -7.83 6.72 -18.75
CA LEU A 576 -7.70 5.85 -17.56
C LEU A 576 -8.08 6.57 -16.26
N GLY A 577 -8.69 5.83 -15.32
CA GLY A 577 -9.15 6.36 -14.03
C GLY A 577 -8.12 6.38 -12.90
N GLY A 578 -6.99 5.70 -13.09
CA GLY A 578 -5.90 5.68 -12.13
C GLY A 578 -5.90 4.45 -11.23
N GLU A 579 -6.72 3.44 -11.49
CA GLU A 579 -6.68 2.18 -10.74
C GLU A 579 -6.21 1.02 -11.61
N PHE A 580 -5.27 0.22 -11.08
CA PHE A 580 -4.61 -0.85 -11.80
C PHE A 580 -4.47 -2.08 -10.91
N ALA A 581 -4.75 -3.26 -11.45
CA ALA A 581 -4.44 -4.52 -10.81
C ALA A 581 -3.83 -5.52 -11.80
N PHE A 582 -2.88 -6.32 -11.30
CA PHE A 582 -2.36 -7.50 -11.97
C PHE A 582 -2.44 -8.70 -11.03
N ALA A 583 -2.85 -9.86 -11.55
CA ALA A 583 -2.90 -11.07 -10.75
C ALA A 583 -2.51 -12.31 -11.57
N ILE A 584 -2.10 -13.36 -10.87
CA ILE A 584 -1.96 -14.71 -11.40
C ILE A 584 -2.90 -15.61 -10.59
N ASP A 585 -4.05 -15.92 -11.17
CA ASP A 585 -5.19 -16.54 -10.49
C ASP A 585 -5.55 -17.91 -11.09
N GLY A 586 -4.52 -18.76 -11.24
CA GLY A 586 -4.66 -20.10 -11.79
C GLY A 586 -3.31 -20.74 -12.11
N PRO A 587 -3.29 -21.75 -12.99
CA PRO A 587 -2.05 -22.43 -13.39
C PRO A 587 -1.00 -21.46 -13.92
N ILE A 588 0.26 -21.70 -13.55
CA ILE A 588 1.43 -20.94 -14.02
C ILE A 588 1.97 -21.52 -15.34
N LEU A 589 1.69 -22.80 -15.62
CA LEU A 589 2.15 -23.52 -16.81
C LEU A 589 0.99 -24.18 -17.56
N PRO A 590 1.09 -24.32 -18.90
CA PRO A 590 2.15 -23.79 -19.77
C PRO A 590 2.03 -22.28 -20.03
N THR A 591 0.80 -21.74 -20.00
CA THR A 591 0.53 -20.29 -20.09
C THR A 591 0.01 -19.83 -18.74
N PRO A 592 0.67 -18.87 -18.06
CA PRO A 592 0.20 -18.34 -16.80
C PRO A 592 -1.21 -17.77 -16.94
N SER A 593 -2.08 -18.06 -15.98
CA SER A 593 -3.41 -17.43 -15.88
C SER A 593 -3.27 -16.01 -15.33
N TRP A 594 -2.56 -15.17 -16.07
CA TRP A 594 -2.39 -13.76 -15.72
C TRP A 594 -3.67 -12.99 -16.02
N LYS A 595 -3.85 -11.90 -15.28
CA LYS A 595 -4.96 -10.97 -15.46
C LYS A 595 -4.47 -9.56 -15.23
N MET A 596 -4.92 -8.66 -16.09
CA MET A 596 -4.73 -7.22 -15.92
C MET A 596 -6.08 -6.53 -15.89
N VAL A 597 -6.27 -5.63 -14.95
CA VAL A 597 -7.51 -4.88 -14.77
C VAL A 597 -7.18 -3.40 -14.65
N PHE A 598 -7.78 -2.58 -15.50
CA PHE A 598 -7.52 -1.14 -15.60
C PHE A 598 -8.81 -0.39 -15.45
N GLU A 599 -8.87 0.62 -14.58
CA GLU A 599 -10.00 1.55 -14.56
C GLU A 599 -9.96 2.44 -15.79
N VAL A 600 -11.09 2.51 -16.51
CA VAL A 600 -11.23 3.26 -17.76
C VAL A 600 -12.45 4.16 -17.68
N TYR A 601 -12.21 5.47 -17.70
CA TYR A 601 -13.24 6.50 -17.75
C TYR A 601 -13.84 6.65 -19.14
N ASP A 602 -13.01 6.57 -20.21
CA ASP A 602 -13.44 6.68 -21.61
C ASP A 602 -13.07 5.41 -22.41
N GLN A 603 -13.95 4.42 -22.34
CA GLN A 603 -13.73 3.11 -22.97
C GLN A 603 -13.75 3.18 -24.50
N ALA A 604 -14.64 4.02 -25.05
CA ALA A 604 -14.77 4.17 -26.50
C ALA A 604 -13.51 4.78 -27.11
N ARG A 605 -12.97 5.83 -26.47
CA ARG A 605 -11.71 6.44 -26.91
C ARG A 605 -10.55 5.47 -26.80
N LEU A 606 -10.40 4.78 -25.66
CA LEU A 606 -9.32 3.81 -25.49
C LEU A 606 -9.38 2.68 -26.53
N GLN A 607 -10.59 2.16 -26.80
CA GLN A 607 -10.80 1.11 -27.79
C GLN A 607 -10.43 1.60 -29.21
N GLN A 608 -10.86 2.81 -29.58
CA GLN A 608 -10.50 3.42 -30.86
C GLN A 608 -8.98 3.62 -31.00
N SER A 609 -8.30 3.98 -29.91
CA SER A 609 -6.84 4.10 -29.87
C SER A 609 -6.16 2.76 -30.16
N PHE A 610 -6.59 1.67 -29.51
CA PHE A 610 -6.04 0.33 -29.79
C PHE A 610 -6.22 -0.09 -31.25
N GLU A 611 -7.42 0.11 -31.81
CA GLU A 611 -7.73 -0.22 -33.20
C GLU A 611 -6.81 0.55 -34.16
N ARG A 612 -6.61 1.85 -33.93
CA ARG A 612 -5.72 2.70 -34.74
C ARG A 612 -4.28 2.22 -34.70
N VAL A 613 -3.77 1.86 -33.52
CA VAL A 613 -2.39 1.37 -33.36
C VAL A 613 -2.20 0.04 -34.06
N VAL A 614 -3.14 -0.90 -33.92
CA VAL A 614 -3.05 -2.19 -34.59
C VAL A 614 -3.14 -2.05 -36.11
N GLU A 615 -4.01 -1.17 -36.61
CA GLU A 615 -4.09 -0.87 -38.04
C GLU A 615 -2.73 -0.38 -38.58
N GLN A 616 -2.07 0.52 -37.87
CA GLN A 616 -0.77 1.06 -38.30
C GLN A 616 0.37 0.06 -38.20
N LEU A 617 0.41 -0.74 -37.13
CA LEU A 617 1.37 -1.82 -37.00
C LEU A 617 1.21 -2.84 -38.13
N ASN A 618 -0.03 -3.13 -38.53
CA ASN A 618 -0.33 -4.01 -39.65
C ASN A 618 0.08 -3.41 -41.00
N GLN A 619 -0.13 -2.11 -41.21
CA GLN A 619 0.35 -1.40 -42.40
C GLN A 619 1.88 -1.42 -42.48
N TRP A 620 2.58 -1.23 -41.36
CA TRP A 620 4.04 -1.33 -41.30
C TRP A 620 4.54 -2.76 -41.54
N ALA A 621 3.95 -3.75 -40.88
CA ALA A 621 4.30 -5.16 -41.06
C ALA A 621 4.10 -5.59 -42.53
N ALA A 622 3.02 -5.16 -43.17
CA ALA A 622 2.76 -5.42 -44.58
C ALA A 622 3.84 -4.82 -45.50
N ARG A 623 4.35 -3.62 -45.20
CA ARG A 623 5.47 -3.00 -45.95
C ARG A 623 6.77 -3.77 -45.79
N GLU A 624 7.00 -4.40 -44.63
CA GLU A 624 8.17 -5.24 -44.37
C GLU A 624 7.99 -6.72 -44.75
N GLY A 625 6.85 -7.09 -45.33
CA GLY A 625 6.54 -8.49 -45.68
C GLY A 625 6.37 -9.42 -44.46
N LYS A 626 6.08 -8.85 -43.28
CA LYS A 626 5.84 -9.58 -42.03
C LYS A 626 4.35 -9.81 -41.81
N ALA A 627 4.02 -10.91 -41.12
CA ALA A 627 2.64 -11.15 -40.69
C ALA A 627 2.24 -10.14 -39.59
N GLY A 628 1.08 -9.52 -39.76
CA GLY A 628 0.52 -8.57 -38.81
C GLY A 628 -0.20 -9.21 -37.62
N LEU A 629 -0.73 -8.36 -36.75
CA LEU A 629 -1.63 -8.70 -35.66
C LEU A 629 -3.04 -8.96 -36.20
N GLN A 630 -3.70 -9.99 -35.66
CA GLN A 630 -5.09 -10.30 -35.94
C GLN A 630 -5.97 -9.78 -34.81
N TRP A 631 -7.01 -9.04 -35.19
CA TRP A 631 -7.98 -8.48 -34.28
C TRP A 631 -9.33 -9.16 -34.47
N GLU A 632 -9.89 -9.72 -33.41
CA GLU A 632 -11.22 -10.35 -33.40
C GLU A 632 -12.14 -9.62 -32.43
N ARG A 633 -13.38 -9.40 -32.85
CA ARG A 633 -14.47 -8.88 -32.01
C ARG A 633 -15.59 -9.92 -31.99
N ASN A 634 -16.04 -10.28 -30.79
CA ASN A 634 -17.12 -11.24 -30.61
C ASN A 634 -18.11 -10.73 -29.55
N GLU A 635 -19.40 -10.74 -29.87
CA GLU A 635 -20.45 -10.36 -28.93
C GLU A 635 -21.13 -11.61 -28.37
N SER A 636 -21.17 -11.72 -27.05
CA SER A 636 -21.75 -12.86 -26.37
C SER A 636 -22.34 -12.43 -25.03
N GLY A 637 -23.59 -12.81 -24.78
CA GLY A 637 -24.29 -12.47 -23.52
C GLY A 637 -24.47 -10.97 -23.29
N GLY A 638 -24.61 -10.17 -24.35
CA GLY A 638 -24.72 -8.71 -24.25
C GLY A 638 -23.40 -7.99 -23.96
N ARG A 639 -22.26 -8.70 -24.01
CA ARG A 639 -20.93 -8.14 -23.79
C ARG A 639 -20.05 -8.34 -25.02
N THR A 640 -19.23 -7.33 -25.32
CA THR A 640 -18.24 -7.38 -26.39
C THR A 640 -16.90 -7.88 -25.85
N PHE A 641 -16.38 -8.93 -26.47
CA PHE A 641 -15.04 -9.46 -26.23
C PHE A 641 -14.16 -9.13 -27.42
N TYR A 642 -12.91 -8.78 -27.11
CA TYR A 642 -11.87 -8.50 -28.07
C TYR A 642 -10.76 -9.53 -27.90
N ALA A 643 -10.19 -9.98 -29.01
CA ALA A 643 -8.99 -10.80 -28.99
C ALA A 643 -7.95 -10.25 -29.96
N LEU A 644 -6.73 -10.04 -29.44
CA LEU A 644 -5.57 -9.64 -30.19
C LEU A 644 -4.60 -10.82 -30.27
N LYS A 645 -4.30 -11.27 -31.48
CA LYS A 645 -3.45 -12.44 -31.74
C LYS A 645 -2.26 -12.07 -32.60
N SER A 646 -1.10 -12.63 -32.28
CA SER A 646 0.11 -12.55 -33.08
C SER A 646 0.68 -13.94 -33.31
N GLY A 647 0.54 -14.45 -34.54
CA GLY A 647 1.11 -15.75 -34.92
C GLY A 647 2.64 -15.76 -34.92
N THR A 648 3.29 -14.60 -35.04
CA THR A 648 4.76 -14.46 -35.03
C THR A 648 5.34 -14.40 -33.62
N LEU A 649 4.62 -13.78 -32.67
CA LEU A 649 5.07 -13.64 -31.28
C LEU A 649 4.51 -14.73 -30.36
N GLY A 650 3.58 -15.57 -30.83
CA GLY A 650 2.84 -16.50 -29.99
C GLY A 650 2.01 -15.79 -28.91
N LEU A 651 1.64 -14.52 -29.16
CA LEU A 651 0.88 -13.69 -28.23
C LEU A 651 -0.61 -13.83 -28.53
N GLU A 652 -1.39 -14.13 -27.49
CA GLU A 652 -2.84 -14.10 -27.54
C GLU A 652 -3.36 -13.40 -26.28
N VAL A 653 -4.08 -12.30 -26.48
CA VAL A 653 -4.68 -11.50 -25.41
C VAL A 653 -6.16 -11.35 -25.68
N HIS A 654 -6.98 -11.72 -24.71
CA HIS A 654 -8.42 -11.53 -24.72
C HIS A 654 -8.78 -10.47 -23.68
N TYR A 655 -9.73 -9.60 -24.01
CA TYR A 655 -10.20 -8.63 -23.04
C TYR A 655 -11.66 -8.21 -23.27
N ALA A 656 -12.27 -7.66 -22.24
CA ALA A 656 -13.61 -7.07 -22.31
C ALA A 656 -13.69 -5.86 -21.38
N TYR A 657 -14.66 -4.97 -21.66
CA TYR A 657 -15.03 -3.90 -20.75
C TYR A 657 -16.18 -4.35 -19.85
N ALA A 658 -16.06 -4.09 -18.54
CA ALA A 658 -17.14 -4.32 -17.58
C ALA A 658 -17.04 -3.32 -16.41
N ASP A 659 -18.17 -2.69 -16.08
CA ASP A 659 -18.33 -1.78 -14.95
C ASP A 659 -17.22 -0.71 -14.87
N GLY A 660 -16.86 -0.07 -15.99
CA GLY A 660 -15.81 0.95 -15.98
C GLY A 660 -14.37 0.40 -15.95
N TYR A 661 -14.16 -0.89 -16.20
CA TYR A 661 -12.84 -1.51 -16.25
C TYR A 661 -12.57 -2.22 -17.57
N LEU A 662 -11.32 -2.20 -18.03
CA LEU A 662 -10.79 -3.13 -19.03
C LEU A 662 -10.17 -4.32 -18.31
N ILE A 663 -10.63 -5.53 -18.62
CA ILE A 663 -10.17 -6.78 -18.02
C ILE A 663 -9.54 -7.63 -19.11
N ALA A 664 -8.23 -7.85 -19.04
CA ALA A 664 -7.45 -8.60 -20.00
C ALA A 664 -6.84 -9.87 -19.41
N ALA A 665 -6.80 -10.95 -20.18
CA ALA A 665 -6.24 -12.24 -19.80
C ALA A 665 -5.79 -13.03 -21.06
N PRO A 666 -5.04 -14.15 -20.92
CA PRO A 666 -4.61 -14.95 -22.08
C PRO A 666 -5.74 -15.68 -22.81
N SER A 667 -6.93 -15.80 -22.20
CA SER A 667 -8.08 -16.46 -22.83
C SER A 667 -9.40 -15.81 -22.45
N ARG A 668 -10.37 -15.88 -23.35
CA ARG A 668 -11.75 -15.44 -23.09
C ARG A 668 -12.33 -16.05 -21.80
N ALA A 669 -12.09 -17.34 -21.57
CA ALA A 669 -12.62 -18.04 -20.40
C ALA A 669 -12.15 -17.43 -19.07
N LEU A 670 -10.92 -16.89 -19.03
CA LEU A 670 -10.38 -16.20 -17.86
C LEU A 670 -11.03 -14.82 -17.67
N VAL A 671 -11.28 -14.08 -18.76
CA VAL A 671 -12.03 -12.80 -18.71
C VAL A 671 -13.45 -13.04 -18.20
N ASP A 672 -14.16 -14.02 -18.76
CA ASP A 672 -15.52 -14.41 -18.34
C ASP A 672 -15.56 -14.86 -16.88
N ARG A 673 -14.51 -15.53 -16.40
CA ARG A 673 -14.41 -15.96 -14.99
C ARG A 673 -14.15 -14.77 -14.07
N ALA A 674 -13.26 -13.86 -14.44
CA ALA A 674 -12.95 -12.65 -13.67
C ALA A 674 -14.20 -11.81 -13.42
N ILE A 675 -15.03 -11.62 -14.45
CA ILE A 675 -16.27 -10.84 -14.32
C ILE A 675 -17.25 -11.56 -13.39
N ARG A 676 -17.37 -12.89 -13.48
CA ARG A 676 -18.20 -13.68 -12.57
C ARG A 676 -17.73 -13.66 -11.12
N TYR A 677 -16.44 -13.53 -10.86
CA TYR A 677 -15.93 -13.35 -9.49
C TYR A 677 -16.51 -12.10 -8.85
N ARG A 678 -16.46 -10.97 -9.56
CA ARG A 678 -17.07 -9.72 -9.12
C ARG A 678 -18.59 -9.88 -8.93
N GLU A 679 -19.29 -10.45 -9.91
CA GLU A 679 -20.75 -10.63 -9.87
C GLU A 679 -21.21 -11.55 -8.72
N SER A 680 -20.41 -12.55 -8.35
CA SER A 680 -20.73 -13.50 -7.27
C SER A 680 -20.22 -13.08 -5.89
N GLY A 681 -19.34 -12.08 -5.81
CA GLY A 681 -18.62 -11.73 -4.59
C GLY A 681 -17.55 -12.77 -4.19
N TYR A 682 -17.15 -13.68 -5.09
CA TYR A 682 -16.03 -14.60 -4.86
C TYR A 682 -14.71 -13.91 -5.22
N THR A 683 -14.27 -12.97 -4.37
CA THR A 683 -13.16 -12.04 -4.68
C THR A 683 -12.06 -12.06 -3.62
N LEU A 684 -10.85 -11.65 -3.99
CA LEU A 684 -9.68 -11.62 -3.10
C LEU A 684 -9.94 -10.77 -1.84
N LEU A 685 -10.62 -9.63 -2.00
CA LEU A 685 -10.91 -8.72 -0.88
C LEU A 685 -11.80 -9.35 0.20
N ARG A 686 -12.58 -10.37 -0.18
CA ARG A 686 -13.47 -11.12 0.73
C ARG A 686 -12.84 -12.42 1.23
N SER A 687 -11.59 -12.72 0.85
CA SER A 687 -10.88 -13.92 1.28
C SER A 687 -10.49 -13.81 2.76
N PRO A 688 -10.81 -14.82 3.60
CA PRO A 688 -10.31 -14.90 4.97
C PRO A 688 -8.77 -14.90 5.04
N ARG A 689 -8.10 -15.49 4.04
CA ARG A 689 -6.63 -15.53 3.97
C ARG A 689 -6.03 -14.16 3.75
N PHE A 690 -6.64 -13.35 2.88
CA PHE A 690 -6.22 -11.98 2.62
C PHE A 690 -6.54 -11.06 3.81
N THR A 691 -7.77 -11.12 4.32
CA THR A 691 -8.24 -10.27 5.43
C THR A 691 -7.46 -10.51 6.72
N ALA A 692 -7.00 -11.74 6.97
CA ALA A 692 -6.12 -12.06 8.10
C ALA A 692 -4.73 -11.40 8.01
N GLN A 693 -4.30 -10.95 6.83
CA GLN A 693 -3.02 -10.24 6.65
C GLN A 693 -3.14 -8.72 6.70
N LEU A 694 -4.37 -8.18 6.81
CA LEU A 694 -4.58 -6.74 6.81
C LEU A 694 -3.93 -6.09 8.04
N PRO A 695 -3.22 -4.96 7.86
CA PRO A 695 -2.61 -4.26 8.98
C PRO A 695 -3.68 -3.57 9.84
N ALA A 696 -3.45 -3.59 11.16
CA ALA A 696 -4.17 -2.77 12.13
C ALA A 696 -3.76 -1.29 11.96
N ASP A 697 -4.61 -0.50 11.29
CA ASP A 697 -4.45 0.95 11.19
C ASP A 697 -5.75 1.67 10.78
N GLY A 698 -5.73 3.00 10.84
CA GLY A 698 -6.86 3.87 10.50
C GLY A 698 -7.15 4.06 8.99
N ASN A 699 -6.34 3.53 8.07
CA ASN A 699 -6.59 3.66 6.63
C ASN A 699 -7.56 2.57 6.16
N ALA A 700 -8.73 2.96 5.65
CA ALA A 700 -9.70 2.03 5.03
C ALA A 700 -9.23 1.46 3.68
N ASN A 701 -8.24 2.09 3.07
CA ASN A 701 -7.73 1.79 1.74
C ASN A 701 -6.21 1.72 1.72
N PHE A 702 -5.64 1.27 0.60
CA PHE A 702 -4.21 1.32 0.32
C PHE A 702 -3.92 2.26 -0.84
N SER A 703 -2.67 2.70 -0.97
CA SER A 703 -2.18 3.32 -2.20
C SER A 703 -1.61 2.29 -3.17
N ALA A 704 -0.90 1.28 -2.64
CA ALA A 704 -0.49 0.09 -3.37
C ALA A 704 -0.54 -1.13 -2.45
N VAL A 705 -0.75 -2.30 -3.03
CA VAL A 705 -0.77 -3.58 -2.35
C VAL A 705 -0.13 -4.65 -3.22
N PHE A 706 0.62 -5.55 -2.60
CA PHE A 706 1.19 -6.74 -3.19
C PHE A 706 0.92 -7.90 -2.24
N TYR A 707 0.12 -8.85 -2.71
CA TYR A 707 -0.25 -10.07 -2.01
C TYR A 707 0.33 -11.27 -2.75
N HIS A 708 0.88 -12.23 -2.01
CA HIS A 708 1.19 -13.53 -2.58
C HIS A 708 0.94 -14.67 -1.59
N ASP A 709 0.45 -15.78 -2.14
CA ASP A 709 0.21 -17.04 -1.44
C ASP A 709 0.80 -18.18 -2.27
N LEU A 710 1.96 -18.68 -1.83
CA LEU A 710 2.70 -19.72 -2.55
C LEU A 710 2.42 -21.12 -2.00
N ALA A 711 1.73 -21.24 -0.86
CA ALA A 711 1.45 -22.55 -0.26
C ALA A 711 0.67 -23.48 -1.21
N PRO A 712 -0.39 -23.04 -1.91
CA PRO A 712 -1.13 -23.89 -2.85
C PRO A 712 -0.31 -24.37 -4.05
N LEU A 713 0.74 -23.62 -4.44
CA LEU A 713 1.64 -24.01 -5.53
C LEU A 713 2.67 -25.04 -5.08
N LEU A 714 3.09 -24.97 -3.82
CA LEU A 714 4.11 -25.85 -3.25
C LEU A 714 3.52 -27.19 -2.84
N GLU A 715 2.24 -27.28 -2.47
CA GLU A 715 1.58 -28.52 -2.06
C GLU A 715 1.69 -29.66 -3.11
N PRO A 716 1.30 -29.50 -4.39
CA PRO A 716 1.39 -30.57 -5.38
C PRO A 716 2.84 -30.95 -5.71
N LEU A 717 3.77 -29.99 -5.64
CA LEU A 717 5.19 -30.22 -5.85
C LEU A 717 5.78 -31.01 -4.68
N ALA A 718 5.46 -30.62 -3.45
CA ALA A 718 5.85 -31.30 -2.22
C ALA A 718 5.30 -32.73 -2.20
N GLU A 719 4.04 -32.95 -2.62
CA GLU A 719 3.48 -34.29 -2.74
C GLU A 719 4.20 -35.15 -3.79
N ARG A 720 4.51 -34.61 -4.97
CA ARG A 720 5.23 -35.36 -6.02
C ARG A 720 6.65 -35.69 -5.60
N ILE A 721 7.31 -34.75 -4.93
CA ILE A 721 8.64 -34.92 -4.37
C ILE A 721 8.62 -35.96 -3.24
N ALA A 722 7.66 -35.89 -2.31
CA ALA A 722 7.48 -36.86 -1.23
C ALA A 722 7.13 -38.26 -1.75
N LYS A 723 6.41 -38.37 -2.88
CA LYS A 723 6.14 -39.66 -3.56
C LYS A 723 7.33 -40.17 -4.37
N SER A 724 8.38 -39.37 -4.57
CA SER A 724 9.61 -39.80 -5.23
C SER A 724 10.50 -40.55 -4.25
N LYS A 725 10.80 -41.82 -4.53
CA LYS A 725 11.76 -42.64 -3.75
C LYS A 725 13.23 -42.16 -3.85
N SER A 726 13.49 -41.07 -4.56
CA SER A 726 14.84 -40.57 -4.84
C SER A 726 15.41 -39.62 -3.79
N LEU A 727 14.62 -39.21 -2.79
CA LEU A 727 15.04 -38.25 -1.77
C LEU A 727 15.09 -38.91 -0.38
N PRO A 728 16.14 -38.67 0.42
CA PRO A 728 16.23 -39.11 1.81
C PRO A 728 15.02 -38.65 2.63
N GLU A 729 14.60 -39.45 3.62
CA GLU A 729 13.42 -39.15 4.47
C GLU A 729 13.52 -37.77 5.15
N GLU A 730 14.72 -37.33 5.56
CA GLU A 730 14.98 -36.00 6.13
C GLU A 730 14.57 -34.85 5.18
N GLN A 731 14.86 -34.97 3.88
CA GLN A 731 14.51 -33.92 2.91
C GLN A 731 13.01 -33.91 2.60
N GLN A 732 12.34 -35.07 2.75
CA GLN A 732 10.88 -35.15 2.61
C GLN A 732 10.15 -34.48 3.79
N GLU A 733 10.67 -34.58 5.02
CA GLU A 733 10.11 -33.88 6.19
C GLU A 733 10.36 -32.37 6.16
N ALA A 734 11.57 -31.94 5.76
CA ALA A 734 11.87 -30.52 5.58
C ALA A 734 10.94 -29.86 4.54
N LEU A 735 10.70 -30.52 3.40
CA LEU A 735 9.78 -30.03 2.37
C LEU A 735 8.30 -30.05 2.82
N LYS A 736 7.88 -31.02 3.63
CA LYS A 736 6.55 -31.00 4.27
C LYS A 736 6.39 -29.82 5.23
N SER A 737 7.45 -29.44 5.95
CA SER A 737 7.42 -28.30 6.88
C SER A 737 7.34 -26.93 6.19
N ILE A 738 7.88 -26.81 4.98
CA ILE A 738 7.84 -25.57 4.17
C ILE A 738 6.49 -25.41 3.44
N GLY A 739 5.92 -26.53 2.94
CA GLY A 739 4.70 -26.52 2.14
C GLY A 739 3.40 -26.36 2.93
N ALA A 740 3.35 -26.76 4.21
CA ALA A 740 2.08 -26.91 4.93
C ALA A 740 1.66 -25.73 5.82
N SER A 741 2.47 -24.68 5.98
CA SER A 741 2.18 -23.64 7.01
C SER A 741 2.77 -22.25 6.78
N THR A 742 3.22 -21.89 5.57
CA THR A 742 3.69 -20.52 5.33
C THR A 742 2.48 -19.59 5.16
N PRO A 743 2.28 -18.57 6.03
CA PRO A 743 1.18 -17.62 5.86
C PRO A 743 1.37 -16.79 4.59
N PRO A 744 0.29 -16.27 3.98
CA PRO A 744 0.40 -15.35 2.86
C PRO A 744 1.15 -14.08 3.24
N THR A 745 1.87 -13.51 2.29
CA THR A 745 2.55 -12.23 2.47
C THR A 745 1.71 -11.11 1.90
N LEU A 746 1.63 -10.00 2.64
CA LEU A 746 1.03 -8.74 2.23
C LEU A 746 2.05 -7.62 2.44
N ALA A 747 2.51 -7.03 1.34
CA ALA A 747 3.23 -5.77 1.32
C ALA A 747 2.30 -4.66 0.82
N TYR A 748 2.40 -3.47 1.38
CA TYR A 748 1.52 -2.36 1.01
C TYR A 748 2.21 -1.00 1.16
N ALA A 749 1.60 0.01 0.54
CA ALA A 749 2.06 1.38 0.59
C ALA A 749 0.91 2.35 0.91
N TYR A 750 1.24 3.42 1.65
CA TYR A 750 0.41 4.60 1.84
C TYR A 750 1.15 5.83 1.36
N ALA A 751 0.59 6.52 0.38
CA ALA A 751 1.18 7.72 -0.20
C ALA A 751 0.45 8.96 0.32
N GLN A 752 0.95 9.55 1.39
CA GLN A 752 0.40 10.78 1.97
C GLN A 752 1.03 12.01 1.29
N GLY A 753 0.57 13.22 1.60
CA GLY A 753 0.96 14.43 0.87
C GLY A 753 2.48 14.63 0.75
N ASP A 754 3.21 14.42 1.85
CA ASP A 754 4.65 14.67 2.02
C ASP A 754 5.46 13.39 2.31
N ARG A 755 4.84 12.21 2.27
CA ARG A 755 5.50 10.95 2.63
C ARG A 755 4.92 9.72 1.96
N ILE A 756 5.75 8.70 1.76
CA ILE A 756 5.33 7.35 1.37
C ILE A 756 5.73 6.41 2.51
N ILE A 757 4.77 5.64 2.99
CA ILE A 757 4.99 4.58 3.97
C ILE A 757 4.88 3.25 3.24
N LEU A 758 5.91 2.41 3.35
CA LEU A 758 5.96 1.04 2.86
C LEU A 758 5.95 0.11 4.06
N ALA A 759 5.17 -0.96 4.00
CA ALA A 759 5.11 -1.92 5.10
C ALA A 759 4.84 -3.32 4.57
N SER A 760 5.16 -4.32 5.40
CA SER A 760 4.94 -5.73 5.09
C SER A 760 4.64 -6.50 6.38
N ASN A 761 3.80 -7.52 6.28
CA ASN A 761 3.48 -8.45 7.38
C ASN A 761 4.57 -9.53 7.62
N THR A 762 5.72 -9.42 6.95
CA THR A 762 6.84 -10.36 7.08
C THR A 762 7.79 -9.97 8.21
N GLU A 763 8.44 -10.95 8.85
CA GLU A 763 9.39 -10.73 9.98
C GLU A 763 10.56 -9.79 9.64
N GLY A 764 10.91 -9.63 8.35
CA GLY A 764 11.92 -8.68 7.87
C GLY A 764 11.35 -7.39 7.26
N GLY A 765 10.04 -7.22 7.22
CA GLY A 765 9.41 -6.08 6.56
C GLY A 765 9.71 -5.96 5.06
N PRO A 766 9.47 -4.79 4.45
CA PRO A 766 9.64 -4.58 3.00
C PRO A 766 11.10 -4.65 2.52
N PHE A 767 12.07 -4.60 3.42
CA PHE A 767 13.50 -4.60 3.10
C PHE A 767 14.26 -5.83 3.62
N GLY A 768 13.55 -6.80 4.20
CA GLY A 768 14.18 -7.98 4.79
C GLY A 768 15.05 -7.67 6.00
N LEU A 769 14.85 -6.55 6.70
CA LEU A 769 15.60 -6.18 7.90
C LEU A 769 15.04 -6.93 9.13
N SER A 770 15.16 -8.26 9.13
CA SER A 770 14.84 -9.08 10.30
C SER A 770 15.96 -8.95 11.36
N PRO A 771 15.67 -9.15 12.66
CA PRO A 771 16.71 -9.25 13.70
C PRO A 771 17.81 -10.27 13.33
N SER A 772 17.43 -11.38 12.70
CA SER A 772 18.35 -12.38 12.14
C SER A 772 19.29 -11.82 11.06
N SER A 773 18.79 -10.98 10.15
CA SER A 773 19.60 -10.35 9.09
C SER A 773 20.62 -9.34 9.63
N LEU A 774 20.24 -8.59 10.67
CA LEU A 774 21.12 -7.64 11.34
C LEU A 774 22.23 -8.34 12.14
N LEU A 775 22.00 -9.60 12.52
CA LEU A 775 22.98 -10.50 13.14
C LEU A 775 23.80 -11.30 12.09
N GLY A 776 23.61 -11.04 10.79
CA GLY A 776 24.36 -11.67 9.70
C GLY A 776 23.84 -13.02 9.23
N LEU A 777 22.62 -13.42 9.61
CA LEU A 777 22.00 -14.67 9.16
C LEU A 777 21.26 -14.47 7.82
N PRO A 778 21.28 -15.48 6.91
CA PRO A 778 20.61 -15.37 5.61
C PRO A 778 19.08 -15.25 5.75
N ASN A 779 18.49 -14.26 5.07
CA ASN A 779 17.05 -13.98 5.06
C ASN A 779 16.23 -14.91 4.14
N ALA A 780 14.93 -15.01 4.39
CA ALA A 780 13.95 -15.63 3.48
C ALA A 780 13.91 -14.97 2.07
N PHE A 781 14.17 -13.67 1.96
CA PHE A 781 14.31 -12.98 0.65
C PHE A 781 15.59 -13.36 -0.11
N ALA A 782 16.66 -13.77 0.59
CA ALA A 782 17.87 -14.27 -0.07
C ALA A 782 17.57 -15.62 -0.77
N MET A 783 16.69 -16.45 -0.21
CA MET A 783 16.20 -17.66 -0.89
C MET A 783 15.39 -17.34 -2.15
N GLN A 784 14.64 -16.23 -2.18
CA GLN A 784 13.92 -15.80 -3.38
C GLN A 784 14.90 -15.36 -4.49
N HIS A 785 16.00 -14.69 -4.12
CA HIS A 785 17.07 -14.34 -5.07
C HIS A 785 17.83 -15.57 -5.59
N ILE A 786 18.06 -16.57 -4.72
CA ILE A 786 18.64 -17.88 -5.08
C ILE A 786 17.69 -18.67 -5.99
N MET A 787 16.36 -18.63 -5.75
CA MET A 787 15.36 -19.24 -6.63
C MET A 787 15.24 -18.50 -7.96
N HIS A 788 15.42 -17.19 -7.98
CA HIS A 788 15.41 -16.37 -9.20
C HIS A 788 16.63 -16.68 -10.10
N GLU A 789 17.80 -16.95 -9.50
CA GLU A 789 18.97 -17.47 -10.22
C GLU A 789 18.78 -18.92 -10.67
N ALA A 790 18.16 -19.77 -9.85
CA ALA A 790 17.89 -21.16 -10.19
C ALA A 790 16.86 -21.32 -11.33
N MET A 791 15.93 -20.36 -11.49
CA MET A 791 14.96 -20.32 -12.59
C MET A 791 15.45 -19.52 -13.82
N GLY A 792 16.50 -18.71 -13.66
CA GLY A 792 17.13 -17.91 -14.72
C GLY A 792 18.24 -18.63 -15.49
N GLY A 793 18.11 -19.93 -15.72
CA GLY A 793 19.11 -20.71 -16.44
C GLY A 793 18.97 -20.66 -17.96
N LYS A 794 19.40 -19.56 -18.60
CA LYS A 794 20.12 -19.56 -19.90
C LYS A 794 20.51 -18.15 -20.34
N ASN A 795 21.82 -17.92 -20.38
CA ASN A 795 22.46 -16.82 -21.07
C ASN A 795 21.93 -16.71 -22.52
N VAL A 796 21.25 -15.60 -22.82
CA VAL A 796 21.33 -14.99 -24.15
C VAL A 796 21.93 -13.61 -23.94
N LYS A 797 23.22 -13.52 -24.27
CA LYS A 797 23.95 -12.25 -24.40
C LYS A 797 23.43 -11.50 -25.66
N PRO A 798 23.57 -10.17 -25.69
CA PRO A 798 22.72 -9.23 -26.44
C PRO A 798 22.57 -9.50 -27.93
#